data_AF-A0A2V0NVM0-F1
#
_entry.id   AF-A0A2V0NVM0-F1
#
_cell.length_a   1.000
_cell.length_b   1.000
_cell.length_c   1.000
_cell.angle_alpha   90.00
_cell.angle_beta   90.00
_cell.angle_gamma   90.00
#
_symmetry.space_group_name_H-M   'P 1'
#
loop_
_entity.id
_entity.type
_entity.pdbx_description
1 polymer ?
#
loop_
_entity_poly.entity_id
_entity_poly.type
_entity_poly.pdbx_seq_one_letter_code
_entity_poly.pdbx_strand_id
1 'polypeptide(L)'
;MGAEQLSAAFRALFHSEDQATKVEANKWLDQWQQTPEAWSVADRVLHDPASSQDLQQFCAQTLKTKVQRDFEELPPEAVPALRDSLFALLIRFAAARAAAVRTQLALALAALAAHVPAPAWGEGGALRWFAERFAAQAGAGAGEVGLSCMLEMLTVLPQEADSRKIACRPERRAAFEEELRQALPHALEVLSSCLSQPEHVRGQVLEAFGCWLRLSCGRGLPAGFESHPLVAAATAGLRSEGTFHEAVDAVCELVWVTVDPATCTPNPAMQQLAADLVRAVMELRPRFTTALRVAQAEEEGRPSPADDDVADEFDDDFDAIKGMGRLFCEVGEAYLPLIVTATPEVQGPVEALLEVAAHPDPDIHSMAFPFWYKLSKWLRQPEPRPSRSGSMASSGSTANMAEAAAAAGGGGGGGGADGLPLPPPMGAAELAAAEAERARQRAFFAPAFERLLGTARARMRAPAAFADLTGAQRSDWKRARGVWSDVLLDAASALGGERTLALLLAPLGEVSRAVAGGGAFDWAAAELALHGVRSIRRIAAPPGDPQLEALLSALPGLPTPPAPAAAGLLRYTAALVVAGYADWLGRAMAAGRCQGMLQRLLPMLLSSLALPGAAPAAATAIRALCDRCSAHMGPCLDTLMALYAQALKSGAAARLTAPSGGGGGGSGGGAPDGGARIAEDDVVMVIEGVALAVTRAIPEQQLLGSGLQSLVGPVLDPLAAAFSPFPPTAASSAPLRDRLPLVERLATLLQCLDSQAVAAEALRRSWPVLDAAFTAALGSEEGLERVCRALRRRCQSSARAF
;
A
#
# COMPACT_ATOMS: atom_id res chain seq x y z
N MET A 1 32.53 -12.04 41.84
CA MET A 1 31.62 -13.14 41.47
C MET A 1 30.89 -12.88 40.15
N GLY A 2 30.19 -11.77 39.93
CA GLY A 2 29.36 -11.59 38.72
C GLY A 2 30.08 -11.65 37.35
N ALA A 3 31.26 -11.04 37.19
CA ALA A 3 31.95 -10.96 35.89
C ALA A 3 32.48 -12.32 35.39
N GLU A 4 32.89 -13.21 36.29
CA GLU A 4 33.35 -14.56 35.95
C GLU A 4 32.18 -15.45 35.51
N GLN A 5 31.04 -15.36 36.20
CA GLN A 5 29.81 -16.06 35.84
C GLN A 5 29.28 -15.59 34.48
N LEU A 6 29.28 -14.27 34.25
CA LEU A 6 28.94 -13.69 32.96
C LEU A 6 29.85 -14.22 31.84
N SER A 7 31.17 -14.20 32.06
CA SER A 7 32.15 -14.69 31.09
C SER A 7 31.97 -16.20 30.80
N ALA A 8 31.63 -16.99 31.81
CA ALA A 8 31.37 -18.42 31.66
C ALA A 8 30.08 -18.69 30.86
N ALA A 9 28.99 -18.00 31.18
CA ALA A 9 27.73 -18.11 30.44
C ALA A 9 27.87 -17.64 28.98
N PHE A 10 28.56 -16.52 28.76
CA PHE A 10 28.85 -16.01 27.42
C PHE A 10 29.69 -17.01 26.61
N ARG A 11 30.74 -17.58 27.20
CA ARG A 11 31.54 -18.62 26.53
C ARG A 11 30.69 -19.85 26.21
N ALA A 12 29.84 -20.30 27.12
CA ALA A 12 28.95 -21.44 26.91
C ALA A 12 27.98 -21.22 25.74
N LEU A 13 27.46 -20.01 25.56
CA LEU A 13 26.56 -19.67 24.45
C LEU A 13 27.26 -19.83 23.08
N PHE A 14 28.49 -19.34 22.94
CA PHE A 14 29.18 -19.30 21.64
C PHE A 14 30.09 -20.49 21.36
N HIS A 15 30.65 -21.13 22.40
CA HIS A 15 31.71 -22.15 22.25
C HIS A 15 31.29 -23.56 22.71
N SER A 16 30.09 -23.75 23.27
CA SER A 16 29.61 -25.10 23.59
C SER A 16 29.23 -25.86 22.31
N GLU A 17 29.46 -27.17 22.26
CA GLU A 17 28.95 -28.05 21.20
C GLU A 17 27.51 -28.53 21.48
N ASP A 18 27.07 -28.47 22.75
CA ASP A 18 25.73 -28.90 23.17
C ASP A 18 24.69 -27.77 23.02
N GLN A 19 23.63 -28.05 22.25
CA GLN A 19 22.53 -27.12 22.01
C GLN A 19 21.71 -26.83 23.27
N ALA A 20 21.56 -27.78 24.19
CA ALA A 20 20.82 -27.56 25.43
C ALA A 20 21.53 -26.53 26.32
N THR A 21 22.86 -26.67 26.46
CA THR A 21 23.72 -25.71 27.16
C THR A 21 23.65 -24.30 26.56
N LYS A 22 23.58 -24.17 25.22
CA LYS A 22 23.43 -22.85 24.57
C LYS A 22 22.09 -22.19 24.92
N VAL A 23 21.01 -22.96 24.92
CA VAL A 23 19.67 -22.45 25.28
C VAL A 23 19.63 -22.00 26.74
N GLU A 24 20.24 -22.78 27.65
CA GLU A 24 20.32 -22.42 29.06
C GLU A 24 21.19 -21.18 29.30
N ALA A 25 22.35 -21.09 28.62
CA ALA A 25 23.22 -19.93 28.68
C ALA A 25 22.53 -18.66 28.16
N ASN A 26 21.81 -18.74 27.03
CA ASN A 26 21.04 -17.61 26.49
C ASN A 26 19.97 -17.15 27.48
N LYS A 27 19.20 -18.09 28.02
CA LYS A 27 18.14 -17.79 29.02
C LYS A 27 18.74 -17.12 30.27
N TRP A 28 19.90 -17.58 30.73
CA TRP A 28 20.57 -16.97 31.87
C TRP A 28 21.04 -15.54 31.55
N LEU A 29 21.65 -15.32 30.37
CA LEU A 29 22.08 -14.00 29.94
C LEU A 29 20.90 -13.02 29.81
N ASP A 30 19.78 -13.46 29.24
CA ASP A 30 18.55 -12.67 29.13
C ASP A 30 18.00 -12.26 30.50
N GLN A 31 18.06 -13.16 31.49
CA GLN A 31 17.65 -12.88 32.87
C GLN A 31 18.64 -11.95 33.57
N TRP A 32 19.94 -12.18 33.38
CA TRP A 32 21.00 -11.37 33.96
C TRP A 32 20.93 -9.92 33.48
N GLN A 33 20.64 -9.68 32.20
CA GLN A 33 20.48 -8.32 31.66
C GLN A 33 19.38 -7.50 32.34
N GLN A 34 18.41 -8.16 33.00
CA GLN A 34 17.33 -7.48 33.71
C GLN A 34 17.72 -7.13 35.15
N THR A 35 18.82 -7.67 35.70
CA THR A 35 19.14 -7.47 37.11
C THR A 35 19.87 -6.13 37.37
N PRO A 36 19.77 -5.56 38.59
CA PRO A 36 20.49 -4.33 38.94
C PRO A 36 22.01 -4.49 38.92
N GLU A 37 22.54 -5.69 39.15
CA GLU A 37 23.99 -5.93 39.15
C GLU A 37 24.60 -5.75 37.75
N ALA A 38 23.79 -5.90 36.69
CA ALA A 38 24.23 -5.77 35.30
C ALA A 38 24.89 -4.42 35.01
N TRP A 39 24.42 -3.32 35.64
CA TRP A 39 25.02 -2.00 35.55
C TRP A 39 26.52 -2.02 35.90
N SER A 40 26.82 -2.49 37.11
CA SER A 40 28.19 -2.46 37.65
C SER A 40 29.11 -3.50 37.01
N VAL A 41 28.56 -4.66 36.62
CA VAL A 41 29.35 -5.76 36.04
C VAL A 41 29.69 -5.45 34.59
N ALA A 42 28.74 -4.94 33.80
CA ALA A 42 29.00 -4.55 32.41
C ALA A 42 30.02 -3.41 32.32
N ASP A 43 29.90 -2.38 33.17
CA ASP A 43 30.86 -1.27 33.25
C ASP A 43 32.28 -1.76 33.59
N ARG A 44 32.41 -2.68 34.56
CA ARG A 44 33.69 -3.26 34.95
C ARG A 44 34.35 -4.07 33.82
N VAL A 45 33.57 -4.87 33.11
CA VAL A 45 34.06 -5.67 31.97
C VAL A 45 34.53 -4.77 30.83
N LEU A 46 33.83 -3.66 30.58
CA LEU A 46 34.24 -2.66 29.59
C LEU A 46 35.53 -1.94 29.99
N HIS A 47 35.79 -1.75 31.28
CA HIS A 47 37.04 -1.22 31.82
C HIS A 47 38.19 -2.24 31.88
N ASP A 48 37.93 -3.53 31.70
CA ASP A 48 38.96 -4.56 31.70
C ASP A 48 39.58 -4.74 30.30
N PRO A 49 40.88 -4.45 30.10
CA PRO A 49 41.54 -4.66 28.81
C PRO A 49 41.74 -6.14 28.46
N ALA A 50 41.63 -7.05 29.43
CA ALA A 50 41.78 -8.50 29.20
C ALA A 50 40.51 -9.17 28.68
N SER A 51 39.37 -8.47 28.72
CA SER A 51 38.09 -8.99 28.25
C SER A 51 38.02 -9.08 26.73
N SER A 52 37.41 -10.15 26.21
CA SER A 52 37.25 -10.37 24.77
C SER A 52 36.33 -9.33 24.12
N GLN A 53 36.57 -9.02 22.85
CA GLN A 53 35.81 -8.01 22.09
C GLN A 53 34.30 -8.31 22.03
N ASP A 54 33.91 -9.58 21.82
CA ASP A 54 32.50 -9.96 21.75
C ASP A 54 31.77 -9.74 23.08
N LEU A 55 32.46 -10.05 24.19
CA LEU A 55 31.95 -9.80 25.53
C LEU A 55 31.85 -8.29 25.82
N GLN A 56 32.82 -7.50 25.38
CA GLN A 56 32.75 -6.04 25.47
C GLN A 56 31.56 -5.49 24.68
N GLN A 57 31.29 -6.01 23.47
CA GLN A 57 30.11 -5.62 22.69
C GLN A 57 28.80 -5.98 23.39
N PHE A 58 28.71 -7.18 23.97
CA PHE A 58 27.55 -7.60 24.76
C PHE A 58 27.32 -6.69 25.98
N CYS A 59 28.39 -6.34 26.71
CA CYS A 59 28.30 -5.44 27.86
C CYS A 59 27.91 -4.01 27.45
N ALA A 60 28.44 -3.48 26.35
CA ALA A 60 28.06 -2.15 25.85
C ALA A 60 26.58 -2.12 25.41
N GLN A 61 26.12 -3.16 24.72
CA GLN A 61 24.70 -3.32 24.39
C GLN A 61 23.83 -3.40 25.65
N THR A 62 24.28 -4.14 26.66
CA THR A 62 23.58 -4.26 27.94
C THR A 62 23.46 -2.91 28.63
N LEU A 63 24.55 -2.14 28.73
CA LEU A 63 24.52 -0.78 29.31
C LEU A 63 23.58 0.15 28.54
N LYS A 64 23.64 0.14 27.21
CA LYS A 64 22.70 0.94 26.39
C LYS A 64 21.25 0.57 26.69
N THR A 65 20.91 -0.71 26.71
CA THR A 65 19.54 -1.17 27.00
C THR A 65 19.12 -0.80 28.42
N LYS A 66 20.03 -0.94 29.40
CA LYS A 66 19.81 -0.50 30.78
C LYS A 66 19.51 1.00 30.88
N VAL A 67 20.28 1.85 30.20
CA VAL A 67 19.99 3.30 30.13
C VAL A 67 18.67 3.59 29.41
N GLN A 68 18.37 2.89 28.31
CA GLN A 68 17.13 3.12 27.56
C GLN A 68 15.87 2.65 28.30
N ARG A 69 15.93 1.60 29.13
CA ARG A 69 14.72 0.95 29.68
C ARG A 69 14.60 1.02 31.20
N ASP A 70 15.73 0.92 31.89
CA ASP A 70 15.79 0.67 33.33
C ASP A 70 16.46 1.84 34.07
N PHE A 71 16.46 3.05 33.48
CA PHE A 71 17.09 4.24 34.06
C PHE A 71 16.60 4.54 35.49
N GLU A 72 15.32 4.28 35.78
CA GLU A 72 14.72 4.48 37.10
C GLU A 72 15.30 3.56 38.20
N GLU A 73 16.07 2.52 37.86
CA GLU A 73 16.82 1.71 38.83
C GLU A 73 18.01 2.49 39.43
N LEU A 74 18.50 3.54 38.75
CA LEU A 74 19.69 4.28 39.18
C LEU A 74 19.36 5.35 40.22
N PRO A 75 20.10 5.41 41.33
CA PRO A 75 19.99 6.54 42.25
C PRO A 75 20.51 7.82 41.58
N PRO A 76 19.90 9.00 41.85
CA PRO A 76 20.25 10.25 41.18
C PRO A 76 21.72 10.66 41.39
N GLU A 77 22.33 10.25 42.50
CA GLU A 77 23.74 10.51 42.82
C GLU A 77 24.71 9.70 41.96
N ALA A 78 24.28 8.56 41.39
CA ALA A 78 25.10 7.72 40.53
C ALA A 78 25.12 8.21 39.06
N VAL A 79 24.17 9.05 38.66
CA VAL A 79 24.03 9.54 37.29
C VAL A 79 25.29 10.28 36.78
N PRO A 80 25.91 11.22 37.53
CA PRO A 80 27.13 11.88 37.08
C PRO A 80 28.29 10.90 36.90
N ALA A 81 28.44 9.92 37.81
CA ALA A 81 29.48 8.90 37.73
C ALA A 81 29.31 7.99 36.51
N LEU A 82 28.06 7.57 36.22
CA LEU A 82 27.75 6.81 35.02
C LEU A 82 28.05 7.60 33.74
N ARG A 83 27.68 8.89 33.70
CA ARG A 83 27.98 9.78 32.56
C ARG A 83 29.48 9.85 32.29
N ASP A 84 30.28 10.12 33.33
CA ASP A 84 31.73 10.24 33.19
C ASP A 84 32.36 8.89 32.81
N SER A 85 31.84 7.77 33.34
CA SER A 85 32.26 6.41 32.98
C SER A 85 31.99 6.08 31.51
N LEU A 86 30.76 6.30 31.04
CA LEU A 86 30.37 6.08 29.65
C LEU A 86 31.19 6.94 28.68
N PHE A 87 31.48 8.21 29.04
CA PHE A 87 32.34 9.06 28.23
C PHE A 87 33.79 8.54 28.17
N ALA A 88 34.36 8.11 29.31
CA ALA A 88 35.69 7.52 29.34
C ALA A 88 35.77 6.23 28.48
N LEU A 89 34.74 5.39 28.55
CA LEU A 89 34.61 4.19 27.72
C LEU A 89 34.48 4.54 26.24
N LEU A 90 33.71 5.57 25.88
CA LEU A 90 33.58 6.04 24.50
C LEU A 90 34.95 6.43 23.91
N ILE A 91 35.77 7.18 24.66
CA ILE A 91 37.13 7.54 24.26
C ILE A 91 38.03 6.30 24.16
N ARG A 92 37.93 5.37 25.11
CA ARG A 92 38.71 4.12 25.09
C ARG A 92 38.44 3.27 23.85
N PHE A 93 37.18 3.17 23.43
CA PHE A 93 36.74 2.36 22.29
C PHE A 93 36.64 3.16 20.99
N ALA A 94 37.29 4.31 20.92
CA ALA A 94 37.20 5.22 19.78
C ALA A 94 37.82 4.68 18.48
N ALA A 95 38.79 3.76 18.57
CA ALA A 95 39.46 3.15 17.41
C ALA A 95 38.48 2.38 16.52
N ALA A 96 38.69 2.43 15.19
CA ALA A 96 37.80 1.82 14.19
C ALA A 96 37.51 0.33 14.43
N ARG A 97 38.51 -0.43 14.91
CA ARG A 97 38.35 -1.86 15.25
C ARG A 97 37.27 -2.13 16.29
N ALA A 98 36.89 -1.13 17.10
CA ALA A 98 35.90 -1.21 18.16
C ALA A 98 34.63 -0.41 17.86
N ALA A 99 34.39 -0.04 16.59
CA ALA A 99 33.25 0.79 16.18
C ALA A 99 31.90 0.28 16.71
N ALA A 100 31.64 -1.03 16.66
CA ALA A 100 30.39 -1.59 17.19
C ALA A 100 30.18 -1.29 18.68
N VAL A 101 31.23 -1.37 19.50
CA VAL A 101 31.20 -1.05 20.93
C VAL A 101 31.01 0.46 21.11
N ARG A 102 31.75 1.27 20.34
CA ARG A 102 31.68 2.73 20.32
C ARG A 102 30.25 3.23 20.05
N THR A 103 29.58 2.69 19.04
CA THR A 103 28.19 3.02 18.70
C THR A 103 27.22 2.69 19.83
N GLN A 104 27.36 1.52 20.48
CA GLN A 104 26.49 1.19 21.62
C GLN A 104 26.69 2.17 22.79
N LEU A 105 27.93 2.58 23.06
CA LEU A 105 28.24 3.56 24.11
C LEU A 105 27.75 4.97 23.76
N ALA A 106 27.86 5.39 22.50
CA ALA A 106 27.33 6.65 22.02
C ALA A 106 25.79 6.70 22.18
N LEU A 107 25.10 5.64 21.78
CA LEU A 107 23.64 5.49 21.99
C LEU A 107 23.28 5.49 23.49
N ALA A 108 24.09 4.87 24.36
CA ALA A 108 23.87 4.91 25.80
C ALA A 108 24.00 6.33 26.36
N LEU A 109 25.00 7.10 25.92
CA LEU A 109 25.17 8.51 26.31
C LEU A 109 24.04 9.41 25.79
N ALA A 110 23.58 9.18 24.55
CA ALA A 110 22.45 9.92 23.99
C ALA A 110 21.14 9.59 24.72
N ALA A 111 20.90 8.32 25.04
CA ALA A 111 19.76 7.92 25.88
C ALA A 111 19.86 8.54 27.28
N LEU A 112 21.06 8.61 27.87
CA LEU A 112 21.27 9.29 29.16
C LEU A 112 20.93 10.78 29.07
N ALA A 113 21.31 11.46 27.98
CA ALA A 113 20.96 12.86 27.73
C ALA A 113 19.44 13.07 27.62
N ALA A 114 18.71 12.11 27.06
CA ALA A 114 17.25 12.16 27.01
C ALA A 114 16.60 12.04 28.41
N HIS A 115 17.21 11.31 29.34
CA HIS A 115 16.71 11.20 30.72
C HIS A 115 17.09 12.43 31.57
N VAL A 116 18.30 12.93 31.43
CA VAL A 116 18.89 13.96 32.31
C VAL A 116 18.64 15.36 31.75
N PRO A 117 18.02 16.30 32.50
CA PRO A 117 17.68 17.63 32.00
C PRO A 117 18.93 18.48 31.72
N ALA A 118 18.84 19.41 30.76
CA ALA A 118 19.99 20.22 30.31
C ALA A 118 20.81 20.89 31.44
N PRO A 119 20.22 21.48 32.51
CA PRO A 119 20.98 22.10 33.58
C PRO A 119 21.94 21.16 34.33
N ALA A 120 21.64 19.86 34.39
CA ALA A 120 22.51 18.87 35.03
C ALA A 120 23.75 18.51 34.18
N TRP A 121 23.75 18.90 32.90
CA TRP A 121 24.92 18.83 32.02
C TRP A 121 25.80 20.08 32.11
N GLY A 122 25.29 21.19 32.64
CA GLY A 122 25.99 22.47 32.73
C GLY A 122 25.37 23.54 31.82
N GLU A 123 26.02 24.70 31.73
CA GLU A 123 25.56 25.78 30.86
C GLU A 123 25.62 25.33 29.39
N GLY A 124 24.49 25.41 28.67
CA GLY A 124 24.40 25.02 27.26
C GLY A 124 24.11 23.53 26.99
N GLY A 125 23.79 22.74 28.03
CA GLY A 125 23.23 21.39 27.88
C GLY A 125 24.23 20.32 27.43
N ALA A 126 23.69 19.15 27.03
CA ALA A 126 24.49 17.95 26.76
C ALA A 126 25.47 18.13 25.60
N LEU A 127 25.04 18.77 24.49
CA LEU A 127 25.89 18.96 23.31
C LEU A 127 27.15 19.76 23.63
N ARG A 128 26.99 20.90 24.31
CA ARG A 128 28.12 21.76 24.70
C ARG A 128 29.05 21.03 25.68
N TRP A 129 28.49 20.28 26.62
CA TRP A 129 29.27 19.44 27.53
C TRP A 129 30.15 18.44 26.75
N PHE A 130 29.59 17.76 25.73
CA PHE A 130 30.38 16.87 24.89
C PHE A 130 31.47 17.63 24.13
N ALA A 131 31.14 18.74 23.48
CA ALA A 131 32.10 19.54 22.70
C ALA A 131 33.29 20.01 23.56
N GLU A 132 33.03 20.53 24.76
CA GLU A 132 34.07 20.97 25.70
C GLU A 132 34.97 19.81 26.16
N ARG A 133 34.36 18.65 26.45
CA ARG A 133 35.11 17.45 26.87
C ARG A 133 35.96 16.87 25.73
N PHE A 134 35.45 16.81 24.50
CA PHE A 134 36.23 16.37 23.35
C PHE A 134 37.36 17.35 23.00
N ALA A 135 37.11 18.66 23.09
CA ALA A 135 38.14 19.68 22.88
C ALA A 135 39.30 19.53 23.90
N ALA A 136 38.98 19.23 25.16
CA ALA A 136 40.00 18.95 26.18
C ALA A 136 40.86 17.71 25.86
N GLN A 137 40.29 16.69 25.22
CA GLN A 137 41.04 15.49 24.79
C GLN A 137 41.92 15.77 23.56
N ALA A 138 41.49 16.65 22.65
CA ALA A 138 42.26 17.02 21.47
C ALA A 138 43.60 17.70 21.83
N GLY A 139 43.60 18.54 22.87
CA GLY A 139 44.83 19.16 23.40
C GLY A 139 45.84 18.18 24.01
N ALA A 140 45.44 16.95 24.31
CA ALA A 140 46.27 15.91 24.93
C ALA A 140 46.90 14.92 23.93
N GLY A 141 46.81 15.17 22.62
CA GLY A 141 47.40 14.32 21.57
C GLY A 141 46.50 13.20 21.04
N ALA A 142 45.21 13.18 21.41
CA ALA A 142 44.21 12.21 20.95
C ALA A 142 43.24 12.78 19.89
N GLY A 143 43.70 13.73 19.06
CA GLY A 143 42.86 14.57 18.18
C GLY A 143 41.98 13.81 17.18
N GLU A 144 42.53 12.86 16.43
CA GLU A 144 41.75 12.08 15.43
C GLU A 144 40.71 11.15 16.10
N VAL A 145 41.08 10.60 17.25
CA VAL A 145 40.29 9.64 18.03
C VAL A 145 39.07 10.33 18.66
N GLY A 146 39.26 11.55 19.17
CA GLY A 146 38.16 12.37 19.68
C GLY A 146 37.18 12.81 18.59
N LEU A 147 37.66 13.05 17.37
CA LEU A 147 36.82 13.48 16.24
C LEU A 147 35.78 12.42 15.85
N SER A 148 36.18 11.14 15.71
CA SER A 148 35.23 10.07 15.37
C SER A 148 34.14 9.89 16.42
N CYS A 149 34.49 9.95 17.70
CA CYS A 149 33.50 9.87 18.78
C CYS A 149 32.58 11.09 18.81
N MET A 150 33.10 12.28 18.51
CA MET A 150 32.30 13.49 18.47
C MET A 150 31.29 13.46 17.32
N LEU A 151 31.71 13.05 16.11
CA LEU A 151 30.81 12.92 14.95
C LEU A 151 29.73 11.85 15.19
N GLU A 152 30.10 10.74 15.82
CA GLU A 152 29.12 9.72 16.20
C GLU A 152 28.11 10.28 17.22
N MET A 153 28.56 11.00 18.26
CA MET A 153 27.66 11.68 19.21
C MET A 153 26.76 12.71 18.53
N LEU A 154 27.29 13.49 17.59
CA LEU A 154 26.53 14.46 16.79
C LEU A 154 25.47 13.78 15.91
N THR A 155 25.68 12.52 15.54
CA THR A 155 24.72 11.73 14.74
C THR A 155 23.67 11.09 15.63
N VAL A 156 24.07 10.43 16.73
CA VAL A 156 23.13 9.65 17.55
C VAL A 156 22.24 10.52 18.45
N LEU A 157 22.67 11.72 18.86
CA LEU A 157 21.86 12.62 19.69
C LEU A 157 20.52 12.98 19.03
N PRO A 158 20.50 13.54 17.80
CA PRO A 158 19.24 13.81 17.12
C PRO A 158 18.45 12.55 16.76
N GLN A 159 19.10 11.42 16.48
CA GLN A 159 18.42 10.15 16.21
C GLN A 159 17.68 9.60 17.44
N GLU A 160 18.31 9.66 18.62
CA GLU A 160 17.71 9.19 19.87
C GLU A 160 16.58 10.11 20.36
N ALA A 161 16.56 11.38 19.93
CA ALA A 161 15.44 12.28 20.23
C ALA A 161 14.11 11.81 19.62
N ASP A 162 14.15 11.24 18.41
CA ASP A 162 12.97 10.65 17.74
C ASP A 162 12.72 9.18 18.15
N SER A 163 13.67 8.56 18.84
CA SER A 163 13.59 7.15 19.24
C SER A 163 12.54 6.92 20.35
N ARG A 164 11.55 6.09 20.04
CA ARG A 164 10.57 5.60 21.03
C ARG A 164 11.09 4.45 21.90
N LYS A 165 12.35 4.05 21.74
CA LYS A 165 12.97 2.97 22.54
C LYS A 165 13.34 3.43 23.95
N ILE A 166 13.59 4.72 24.13
CA ILE A 166 13.90 5.31 25.43
C ILE A 166 12.62 5.38 26.27
N ALA A 167 12.62 4.74 27.44
CA ALA A 167 11.54 4.73 28.41
C ALA A 167 11.50 6.04 29.24
N CYS A 168 11.47 7.18 28.56
CA CYS A 168 11.31 8.49 29.18
C CYS A 168 9.84 8.94 29.17
N ARG A 169 9.47 9.75 30.17
CA ARG A 169 8.13 10.37 30.23
C ARG A 169 7.90 11.28 29.03
N PRO A 170 6.67 11.38 28.49
CA PRO A 170 6.38 12.22 27.34
C PRO A 170 6.82 13.69 27.51
N GLU A 171 6.65 14.28 28.70
CA GLU A 171 7.08 15.68 28.92
C GLU A 171 8.60 15.82 28.85
N ARG A 172 9.35 14.84 29.39
CA ARG A 172 10.82 14.86 29.33
C ARG A 172 11.33 14.69 27.91
N ARG A 173 10.70 13.81 27.10
CA ARG A 173 11.04 13.62 25.68
C ARG A 173 10.86 14.92 24.90
N ALA A 174 9.69 15.57 25.03
CA ALA A 174 9.42 16.84 24.38
C ALA A 174 10.42 17.93 24.80
N ALA A 175 10.79 17.97 26.09
CA ALA A 175 11.82 18.87 26.58
C ALA A 175 13.20 18.58 25.96
N PHE A 176 13.57 17.30 25.79
CA PHE A 176 14.85 16.91 25.18
C PHE A 176 14.92 17.29 23.70
N GLU A 177 13.85 17.06 22.94
CA GLU A 177 13.75 17.50 21.55
C GLU A 177 13.90 19.03 21.41
N GLU A 178 13.27 19.80 22.31
CA GLU A 178 13.38 21.26 22.32
C GLU A 178 14.78 21.74 22.75
N GLU A 179 15.38 21.11 23.76
CA GLU A 179 16.77 21.37 24.19
C GLU A 179 17.74 21.17 23.02
N LEU A 180 17.60 20.08 22.26
CA LEU A 180 18.44 19.84 21.08
C LEU A 180 18.13 20.81 19.94
N ARG A 181 16.86 21.13 19.68
CA ARG A 181 16.49 22.13 18.66
C ARG A 181 17.11 23.50 18.94
N GLN A 182 17.19 23.90 20.21
CA GLN A 182 17.88 25.14 20.63
C GLN A 182 19.40 25.03 20.49
N ALA A 183 19.97 23.83 20.57
CA ALA A 183 21.39 23.57 20.38
C ALA A 183 21.81 23.48 18.89
N LEU A 184 20.87 23.52 17.95
CA LEU A 184 21.13 23.39 16.51
C LEU A 184 22.21 24.36 15.98
N PRO A 185 22.20 25.68 16.27
CA PRO A 185 23.24 26.58 15.76
C PRO A 185 24.65 26.14 16.18
N HIS A 186 24.80 25.69 17.42
CA HIS A 186 26.08 25.19 17.93
C HIS A 186 26.48 23.86 17.26
N ALA A 187 25.52 22.96 17.02
CA ALA A 187 25.79 21.73 16.26
C ALA A 187 26.32 22.04 14.85
N LEU A 188 25.72 23.01 14.16
CA LEU A 188 26.15 23.43 12.82
C LEU A 188 27.55 24.06 12.83
N GLU A 189 27.90 24.85 13.84
CA GLU A 189 29.26 25.39 14.03
C GLU A 189 30.30 24.29 14.22
N VAL A 190 29.99 23.30 15.06
CA VAL A 190 30.87 22.17 15.33
C VAL A 190 31.05 21.33 14.07
N LEU A 191 29.96 20.99 13.36
CA LEU A 191 30.00 20.25 12.10
C LEU A 191 30.78 21.00 11.00
N SER A 192 30.62 22.33 10.92
CA SER A 192 31.39 23.17 9.99
C SER A 192 32.88 23.15 10.31
N SER A 193 33.23 23.13 11.58
CA SER A 193 34.63 22.99 12.01
C SER A 193 35.17 21.62 11.61
N CYS A 194 34.36 20.56 11.69
CA CYS A 194 34.73 19.22 11.22
C CYS A 194 34.94 19.13 9.71
N LEU A 195 34.30 19.97 8.88
CA LEU A 195 34.56 20.00 7.43
C LEU A 195 35.99 20.39 7.07
N SER A 196 36.70 21.11 7.96
CA SER A 196 38.11 21.47 7.77
C SER A 196 39.09 20.31 7.99
N GLN A 197 38.59 19.17 8.50
CA GLN A 197 39.36 17.97 8.79
C GLN A 197 39.51 17.08 7.52
N PRO A 198 40.26 15.96 7.58
CA PRO A 198 40.52 15.13 6.40
C PRO A 198 39.26 14.65 5.67
N GLU A 199 39.35 14.47 4.36
CA GLU A 199 38.22 14.17 3.48
C GLU A 199 37.39 12.94 3.88
N HIS A 200 38.01 11.91 4.47
CA HIS A 200 37.32 10.68 4.88
C HIS A 200 36.26 10.88 5.97
N VAL A 201 36.27 12.00 6.73
CA VAL A 201 35.22 12.28 7.72
C VAL A 201 34.01 13.00 7.14
N ARG A 202 34.08 13.46 5.88
CA ARG A 202 33.01 14.27 5.27
C ARG A 202 31.68 13.53 5.20
N GLY A 203 31.67 12.22 4.91
CA GLY A 203 30.46 11.41 4.93
C GLY A 203 29.76 11.46 6.30
N GLN A 204 30.49 11.22 7.38
CA GLN A 204 29.96 11.29 8.76
C GLN A 204 29.46 12.70 9.12
N VAL A 205 30.12 13.76 8.63
CA VAL A 205 29.66 15.14 8.83
C VAL A 205 28.32 15.37 8.13
N LEU A 206 28.15 14.88 6.90
CA LEU A 206 26.91 15.00 6.13
C LEU A 206 25.78 14.17 6.74
N GLU A 207 26.07 12.95 7.22
CA GLU A 207 25.11 12.11 7.94
C GLU A 207 24.59 12.81 9.21
N ALA A 208 25.50 13.32 10.04
CA ALA A 208 25.15 14.09 11.23
C ALA A 208 24.32 15.31 10.85
N PHE A 209 24.75 16.08 9.84
CA PHE A 209 24.04 17.26 9.35
C PHE A 209 22.59 16.92 8.94
N GLY A 210 22.38 15.86 8.17
CA GLY A 210 21.04 15.38 7.81
C GLY A 210 20.19 15.04 9.03
N CYS A 211 20.75 14.38 10.05
CA CYS A 211 20.03 14.05 11.29
C CYS A 211 19.57 15.31 12.05
N TRP A 212 20.40 16.37 12.10
CA TRP A 212 20.05 17.65 12.73
C TRP A 212 18.97 18.42 11.94
N LEU A 213 19.03 18.38 10.60
CA LEU A 213 17.98 18.97 9.76
C LEU A 213 16.64 18.27 9.98
N ARG A 214 16.64 16.94 10.04
CA ARG A 214 15.44 16.15 10.30
C ARG A 214 14.82 16.48 11.66
N LEU A 215 15.62 16.57 12.72
CA LEU A 215 15.14 16.92 14.07
C LEU A 215 14.52 18.33 14.11
N SER A 216 15.15 19.27 13.42
CA SER A 216 14.75 20.68 13.47
C SER A 216 13.56 21.00 12.57
N CYS A 217 13.33 20.21 11.51
CA CYS A 217 12.39 20.51 10.44
C CYS A 217 12.54 21.97 9.94
N GLY A 218 13.79 22.45 9.85
CA GLY A 218 14.11 23.82 9.42
C GLY A 218 13.93 24.93 10.47
N ARG A 219 13.54 24.59 11.70
CA ARG A 219 13.38 25.57 12.80
C ARG A 219 14.72 25.86 13.47
N GLY A 220 15.00 27.13 13.77
CA GLY A 220 16.21 27.53 14.50
C GLY A 220 17.48 27.58 13.64
N LEU A 221 17.34 27.57 12.31
CA LEU A 221 18.46 27.75 11.39
C LEU A 221 19.04 29.16 11.47
N PRO A 222 20.37 29.32 11.34
CA PRO A 222 21.02 30.62 11.38
C PRO A 222 20.64 31.50 10.19
N ALA A 223 20.79 32.82 10.33
CA ALA A 223 20.63 33.74 9.20
C ALA A 223 21.70 33.48 8.12
N GLY A 224 21.32 33.55 6.85
CA GLY A 224 22.22 33.26 5.73
C GLY A 224 22.53 31.77 5.54
N PHE A 225 21.70 30.87 6.09
CA PHE A 225 21.87 29.42 6.01
C PHE A 225 22.05 28.88 4.58
N GLU A 226 21.48 29.54 3.58
CA GLU A 226 21.65 29.22 2.17
C GLU A 226 23.11 29.22 1.70
N SER A 227 23.96 30.02 2.36
CA SER A 227 25.40 30.14 2.06
C SER A 227 26.28 29.30 2.99
N HIS A 228 25.67 28.46 3.84
CA HIS A 228 26.39 27.74 4.88
C HIS A 228 27.32 26.65 4.29
N PRO A 229 28.55 26.47 4.81
CA PRO A 229 29.51 25.49 4.29
C PRO A 229 28.98 24.05 4.23
N LEU A 230 28.13 23.64 5.18
CA LEU A 230 27.49 22.32 5.17
C LEU A 230 26.53 22.13 3.99
N VAL A 231 25.81 23.19 3.58
CA VAL A 231 24.93 23.15 2.40
C VAL A 231 25.76 23.01 1.12
N ALA A 232 26.86 23.76 1.03
CA ALA A 232 27.80 23.64 -0.08
C ALA A 232 28.46 22.25 -0.13
N ALA A 233 28.83 21.68 1.03
CA ALA A 233 29.41 20.35 1.13
C ALA A 233 28.41 19.24 0.73
N ALA A 234 27.15 19.34 1.17
CA ALA A 234 26.10 18.38 0.81
C ALA A 234 25.82 18.40 -0.70
N THR A 235 25.68 19.58 -1.29
CA THR A 235 25.43 19.70 -2.74
C THR A 235 26.63 19.27 -3.57
N ALA A 236 27.86 19.58 -3.15
CA ALA A 236 29.08 19.09 -3.80
C ALA A 236 29.25 17.57 -3.66
N GLY A 237 28.82 17.00 -2.53
CA GLY A 237 28.90 15.56 -2.23
C GLY A 237 28.10 14.69 -3.20
N LEU A 238 27.06 15.24 -3.85
CA LEU A 238 26.31 14.55 -4.92
C LEU A 238 27.17 14.22 -6.15
N ARG A 239 28.32 14.88 -6.33
CA ARG A 239 29.25 14.63 -7.43
C ARG A 239 30.44 13.75 -7.03
N SER A 240 30.49 13.28 -5.79
CA SER A 240 31.61 12.53 -5.22
C SER A 240 31.15 11.15 -4.78
N GLU A 241 31.76 10.10 -5.33
CA GLU A 241 31.43 8.70 -5.02
C GLU A 241 31.52 8.39 -3.52
N GLY A 242 32.58 8.87 -2.85
CA GLY A 242 32.84 8.57 -1.44
C GLY A 242 31.91 9.27 -0.42
N THR A 243 31.05 10.18 -0.87
CA THR A 243 30.10 10.91 -0.01
C THR A 243 28.69 10.94 -0.58
N PHE A 244 28.44 10.21 -1.67
CA PHE A 244 27.22 10.34 -2.45
C PHE A 244 25.98 9.99 -1.61
N HIS A 245 26.02 8.87 -0.88
CA HIS A 245 24.87 8.38 -0.11
C HIS A 245 24.52 9.32 1.06
N GLU A 246 25.50 9.77 1.83
CA GLU A 246 25.26 10.71 2.93
C GLU A 246 24.83 12.08 2.41
N ALA A 247 25.34 12.50 1.24
CA ALA A 247 24.89 13.71 0.55
C ALA A 247 23.44 13.59 0.07
N VAL A 248 23.03 12.43 -0.47
CA VAL A 248 21.64 12.17 -0.85
C VAL A 248 20.73 12.39 0.35
N ASP A 249 21.03 11.78 1.50
CA ASP A 249 20.23 11.93 2.71
C ASP A 249 20.17 13.39 3.18
N ALA A 250 21.32 14.08 3.28
CA ALA A 250 21.36 15.48 3.69
C ALA A 250 20.59 16.40 2.73
N VAL A 251 20.70 16.19 1.42
CA VAL A 251 20.00 16.98 0.40
C VAL A 251 18.50 16.72 0.41
N CYS A 252 18.05 15.48 0.66
CA CYS A 252 16.63 15.19 0.88
C CYS A 252 16.07 16.04 2.04
N GLU A 253 16.76 16.07 3.18
CA GLU A 253 16.34 16.87 4.33
C GLU A 253 16.39 18.37 4.03
N LEU A 254 17.41 18.85 3.30
CA LEU A 254 17.49 20.26 2.87
C LEU A 254 16.31 20.67 1.99
N VAL A 255 15.89 19.81 1.05
CA VAL A 255 14.71 20.05 0.22
C VAL A 255 13.48 20.27 1.10
N TRP A 256 13.24 19.41 2.09
CA TRP A 256 12.09 19.52 2.99
C TRP A 256 12.18 20.71 3.96
N VAL A 257 13.37 21.15 4.33
CA VAL A 257 13.58 22.36 5.13
C VAL A 257 13.11 23.63 4.39
N THR A 258 13.15 23.63 3.05
CA THR A 258 12.71 24.79 2.26
C THR A 258 11.20 24.90 2.08
N VAL A 259 10.42 23.95 2.60
CA VAL A 259 8.96 23.95 2.49
C VAL A 259 8.32 23.72 3.86
N ASP A 260 7.05 24.09 4.01
CA ASP A 260 6.25 23.60 5.14
C ASP A 260 5.95 22.10 4.94
N PRO A 261 6.34 21.20 5.86
CA PRO A 261 6.17 19.76 5.66
C PRO A 261 4.70 19.29 5.57
N ALA A 262 3.74 20.04 6.12
CA ALA A 262 2.33 19.67 6.13
C ALA A 262 1.61 20.13 4.85
N THR A 263 1.96 21.29 4.32
CA THR A 263 1.29 21.90 3.16
C THR A 263 2.12 21.87 1.88
N CYS A 264 3.41 21.53 1.98
CA CYS A 264 4.41 21.67 0.93
C CYS A 264 4.56 23.11 0.42
N THR A 265 4.13 24.13 1.18
CA THR A 265 4.26 25.53 0.75
C THR A 265 5.72 25.98 0.84
N PRO A 266 6.33 26.47 -0.25
CA PRO A 266 7.71 26.95 -0.22
C PRO A 266 7.90 28.12 0.72
N ASN A 267 9.00 28.12 1.46
CA ASN A 267 9.41 29.22 2.31
C ASN A 267 10.03 30.34 1.44
N PRO A 268 9.43 31.55 1.38
CA PRO A 268 9.95 32.64 0.56
C PRO A 268 11.37 33.06 0.93
N ALA A 269 11.77 32.92 2.20
CA ALA A 269 13.11 33.26 2.65
C ALA A 269 14.19 32.29 2.13
N MET A 270 13.81 31.08 1.73
CA MET A 270 14.72 30.03 1.26
C MET A 270 14.57 29.74 -0.24
N GLN A 271 13.93 30.64 -0.99
CA GLN A 271 13.67 30.44 -2.42
C GLN A 271 14.97 30.22 -3.22
N GLN A 272 16.04 30.95 -2.89
CA GLN A 272 17.34 30.79 -3.55
C GLN A 272 17.94 29.40 -3.27
N LEU A 273 17.89 28.96 -2.01
CA LEU A 273 18.35 27.62 -1.63
C LEU A 273 17.55 26.53 -2.36
N ALA A 274 16.23 26.65 -2.41
CA ALA A 274 15.38 25.70 -3.14
C ALA A 274 15.77 25.63 -4.63
N ALA A 275 16.00 26.78 -5.27
CA ALA A 275 16.44 26.83 -6.68
C ALA A 275 17.81 26.15 -6.89
N ASP A 276 18.75 26.38 -5.98
CA ASP A 276 20.09 25.77 -6.04
C ASP A 276 20.05 24.26 -5.80
N LEU A 277 19.21 23.78 -4.87
CA LEU A 277 18.99 22.35 -4.63
C LEU A 277 18.36 21.67 -5.84
N VAL A 278 17.31 22.26 -6.42
CA VAL A 278 16.68 21.73 -7.64
C VAL A 278 17.71 21.66 -8.76
N ARG A 279 18.53 22.69 -8.97
CA ARG A 279 19.59 22.67 -9.97
C ARG A 279 20.60 21.53 -9.71
N ALA A 280 21.11 21.41 -8.49
CA ALA A 280 22.08 20.38 -8.13
C ALA A 280 21.52 18.95 -8.32
N VAL A 281 20.25 18.73 -7.94
CA VAL A 281 19.57 17.44 -8.17
C VAL A 281 19.39 17.20 -9.67
N MET A 282 18.92 18.18 -10.44
CA MET A 282 18.67 18.00 -11.87
C MET A 282 19.95 17.79 -12.71
N GLU A 283 21.10 18.23 -12.22
CA GLU A 283 22.41 17.89 -12.82
C GLU A 283 22.71 16.38 -12.79
N LEU A 284 22.07 15.60 -11.92
CA LEU A 284 22.21 14.13 -11.87
C LEU A 284 21.35 13.40 -12.92
N ARG A 285 20.38 14.08 -13.54
CA ARG A 285 19.43 13.44 -14.47
C ARG A 285 20.12 12.75 -15.66
N PRO A 286 21.13 13.33 -16.33
CA PRO A 286 21.82 12.64 -17.43
C PRO A 286 22.47 11.32 -16.99
N ARG A 287 23.11 11.29 -15.81
CA ARG A 287 23.71 10.08 -15.20
C ARG A 287 22.64 9.00 -14.95
N PHE A 288 21.51 9.37 -14.33
CA PHE A 288 20.37 8.46 -14.15
C PHE A 288 19.76 7.98 -15.47
N THR A 289 19.67 8.85 -16.49
CA THR A 289 19.15 8.49 -17.82
C THR A 289 20.02 7.42 -18.49
N THR A 290 21.33 7.50 -18.35
CA THR A 290 22.26 6.47 -18.85
C THR A 290 22.02 5.15 -18.12
N ALA A 291 21.98 5.16 -16.79
CA ALA A 291 21.69 3.97 -15.98
C ALA A 291 20.33 3.32 -16.34
N LEU A 292 19.29 4.13 -16.53
CA LEU A 292 17.97 3.67 -16.96
C LEU A 292 18.02 2.93 -18.31
N ARG A 293 18.77 3.45 -19.29
CA ARG A 293 18.90 2.82 -20.62
C ARG A 293 19.62 1.49 -20.55
N VAL A 294 20.65 1.38 -19.72
CA VAL A 294 21.37 0.12 -19.46
C VAL A 294 20.40 -0.90 -18.85
N ALA A 295 19.71 -0.53 -17.77
CA ALA A 295 18.75 -1.41 -17.10
C ALA A 295 17.61 -1.88 -18.03
N GLN A 296 17.10 -0.99 -18.91
CA GLN A 296 16.09 -1.36 -19.90
C GLN A 296 16.63 -2.29 -21.00
N ALA A 297 17.88 -2.11 -21.43
CA ALA A 297 18.51 -3.02 -22.39
C ALA A 297 18.71 -4.42 -21.80
N GLU A 298 19.11 -4.50 -20.53
CA GLU A 298 19.25 -5.75 -19.79
C GLU A 298 17.91 -6.49 -19.61
N GLU A 299 16.84 -5.78 -19.21
CA GLU A 299 15.48 -6.36 -19.09
C GLU A 299 14.99 -6.93 -20.43
N GLU A 300 15.30 -6.25 -21.53
CA GLU A 300 14.91 -6.67 -22.89
C GLU A 300 15.84 -7.73 -23.50
N GLY A 301 16.94 -8.09 -22.82
CA GLY A 301 17.96 -9.02 -23.32
C GLY A 301 18.69 -8.51 -24.56
N ARG A 302 18.72 -7.18 -24.76
CA ARG A 302 19.48 -6.53 -25.84
C ARG A 302 20.94 -6.37 -25.41
N PRO A 303 21.90 -6.35 -26.36
CA PRO A 303 23.26 -5.93 -26.05
C PRO A 303 23.21 -4.56 -25.40
N SER A 304 24.00 -4.39 -24.33
CA SER A 304 24.04 -3.12 -23.63
C SER A 304 24.45 -2.03 -24.61
N PRO A 305 23.80 -0.85 -24.61
CA PRO A 305 24.28 0.31 -25.36
C PRO A 305 25.68 0.77 -24.91
N ALA A 306 26.26 0.12 -23.89
CA ALA A 306 27.61 0.29 -23.38
C ALA A 306 28.76 -0.08 -24.32
N ASP A 307 28.49 -0.65 -25.50
CA ASP A 307 29.54 -0.85 -26.52
C ASP A 307 29.96 0.48 -27.21
N ASP A 308 29.24 1.58 -26.98
CA ASP A 308 29.67 2.96 -27.30
C ASP A 308 30.28 3.59 -26.02
N ASP A 309 31.37 4.37 -26.15
CA ASP A 309 32.27 4.99 -25.12
C ASP A 309 31.61 5.73 -23.90
N VAL A 310 30.29 5.69 -23.72
CA VAL A 310 29.49 6.44 -22.73
C VAL A 310 29.20 5.65 -21.45
N ALA A 311 29.22 4.31 -21.47
CA ALA A 311 28.99 3.51 -20.27
C ALA A 311 30.22 3.45 -19.34
N ASP A 312 31.42 3.64 -19.88
CA ASP A 312 32.65 3.74 -19.10
C ASP A 312 32.73 5.07 -18.29
N GLU A 313 31.79 6.01 -18.50
CA GLU A 313 31.79 7.33 -17.82
C GLU A 313 31.17 7.27 -16.41
N PHE A 314 30.28 6.30 -16.12
CA PHE A 314 29.57 6.20 -14.84
C PHE A 314 29.39 4.73 -14.40
N ASP A 315 30.28 4.21 -13.53
CA ASP A 315 30.19 2.87 -12.92
C ASP A 315 29.30 2.89 -11.66
N ASP A 316 28.03 3.25 -11.85
CA ASP A 316 27.08 3.43 -10.74
C ASP A 316 26.54 2.10 -10.23
N ASP A 317 26.69 1.86 -8.92
CA ASP A 317 26.01 0.76 -8.27
C ASP A 317 24.50 1.01 -8.10
N PHE A 318 23.78 -0.05 -7.72
CA PHE A 318 22.34 0.00 -7.53
C PHE A 318 21.90 1.06 -6.50
N ASP A 319 22.67 1.22 -5.42
CA ASP A 319 22.33 2.15 -4.34
C ASP A 319 22.51 3.61 -4.78
N ALA A 320 23.49 3.90 -5.65
CA ALA A 320 23.66 5.21 -6.26
C ALA A 320 22.49 5.57 -7.20
N ILE A 321 22.07 4.62 -8.05
CA ILE A 321 20.91 4.80 -8.96
C ILE A 321 19.64 5.04 -8.14
N LYS A 322 19.44 4.25 -7.08
CA LYS A 322 18.32 4.41 -6.14
C LYS A 322 18.37 5.76 -5.43
N GLY A 323 19.54 6.21 -5.00
CA GLY A 323 19.75 7.52 -4.38
C GLY A 323 19.36 8.69 -5.30
N MET A 324 19.79 8.65 -6.57
CA MET A 324 19.37 9.64 -7.59
C MET A 324 17.86 9.64 -7.79
N GLY A 325 17.26 8.45 -7.95
CA GLY A 325 15.81 8.29 -8.11
C GLY A 325 15.02 8.87 -6.93
N ARG A 326 15.51 8.64 -5.70
CA ARG A 326 14.92 9.21 -4.49
C ARG A 326 14.98 10.74 -4.50
N LEU A 327 16.12 11.34 -4.80
CA LEU A 327 16.24 12.81 -4.89
C LEU A 327 15.22 13.43 -5.84
N PHE A 328 15.01 12.84 -7.02
CA PHE A 328 13.98 13.31 -7.96
C PHE A 328 12.57 13.23 -7.36
N CYS A 329 12.26 12.14 -6.64
CA CYS A 329 10.98 11.95 -5.97
C CYS A 329 10.77 12.97 -4.85
N GLU A 330 11.78 13.21 -4.01
CA GLU A 330 11.71 14.19 -2.91
C GLU A 330 11.51 15.62 -3.45
N VAL A 331 12.24 16.01 -4.51
CA VAL A 331 12.02 17.28 -5.22
C VAL A 331 10.60 17.36 -5.78
N GLY A 332 10.10 16.28 -6.40
CA GLY A 332 8.75 16.19 -6.94
C GLY A 332 7.66 16.37 -5.88
N GLU A 333 7.84 15.76 -4.71
CA GLU A 333 6.86 15.79 -3.63
C GLU A 333 6.91 17.07 -2.80
N ALA A 334 8.10 17.54 -2.43
CA ALA A 334 8.26 18.76 -1.64
C ALA A 334 7.80 19.99 -2.41
N TYR A 335 8.12 20.08 -3.72
CA TYR A 335 7.76 21.23 -4.55
C TYR A 335 6.51 21.02 -5.39
N LEU A 336 5.66 20.04 -5.06
CA LEU A 336 4.43 19.77 -5.80
C LEU A 336 3.55 21.03 -6.01
N PRO A 337 3.36 21.94 -5.03
CA PRO A 337 2.60 23.17 -5.26
C PRO A 337 3.21 24.10 -6.32
N LEU A 338 4.53 24.10 -6.48
CA LEU A 338 5.22 24.82 -7.56
C LEU A 338 5.08 24.07 -8.89
N ILE A 339 5.24 22.75 -8.89
CA ILE A 339 5.12 21.93 -10.10
C ILE A 339 3.74 22.15 -10.73
N VAL A 340 2.68 22.07 -9.93
CA VAL A 340 1.29 22.24 -10.38
C VAL A 340 1.03 23.57 -11.11
N THR A 341 1.82 24.61 -10.88
CA THR A 341 1.70 25.90 -11.61
C THR A 341 1.91 25.75 -13.12
N ALA A 342 2.42 24.61 -13.59
CA ALA A 342 2.50 24.26 -15.01
C ALA A 342 3.27 25.29 -15.83
N THR A 343 4.42 25.73 -15.31
CA THR A 343 5.36 26.58 -16.03
C THR A 343 6.44 25.73 -16.72
N PRO A 344 7.09 26.19 -17.80
CA PRO A 344 8.08 25.39 -18.54
C PRO A 344 9.23 24.86 -17.67
N GLU A 345 9.60 25.58 -16.61
CA GLU A 345 10.71 25.24 -15.72
C GLU A 345 10.46 23.93 -14.96
N VAL A 346 9.20 23.55 -14.73
CA VAL A 346 8.83 22.33 -13.99
C VAL A 346 8.92 21.07 -14.86
N GLN A 347 9.14 21.21 -16.17
CA GLN A 347 9.20 20.10 -17.10
C GLN A 347 10.40 19.17 -16.80
N GLY A 348 11.56 19.73 -16.44
CA GLY A 348 12.75 18.94 -16.09
C GLY A 348 12.49 17.94 -14.96
N PRO A 349 12.03 18.39 -13.77
CA PRO A 349 11.66 17.49 -12.67
C PRO A 349 10.59 16.45 -13.04
N VAL A 350 9.57 16.84 -13.79
CA VAL A 350 8.50 15.90 -14.23
C VAL A 350 9.06 14.83 -15.16
N GLU A 351 9.99 15.17 -16.05
CA GLU A 351 10.65 14.20 -16.91
C GLU A 351 11.55 13.23 -16.12
N ALA A 352 12.29 13.72 -15.11
CA ALA A 352 13.06 12.86 -14.22
C ALA A 352 12.15 11.86 -13.47
N LEU A 353 10.98 12.29 -13.00
CA LEU A 353 10.00 11.42 -12.35
C LEU A 353 9.39 10.36 -13.30
N LEU A 354 9.28 10.68 -14.60
CA LEU A 354 8.92 9.70 -15.62
C LEU A 354 10.03 8.68 -15.85
N GLU A 355 11.29 9.11 -15.84
CA GLU A 355 12.45 8.23 -15.95
C GLU A 355 12.52 7.27 -14.75
N VAL A 356 12.31 7.76 -13.53
CA VAL A 356 12.23 6.91 -12.33
C VAL A 356 11.11 5.88 -12.48
N ALA A 357 9.89 6.31 -12.85
CA ALA A 357 8.78 5.39 -13.08
C ALA A 357 9.05 4.39 -14.22
N ALA A 358 9.89 4.73 -15.19
CA ALA A 358 10.25 3.86 -16.31
C ALA A 358 11.38 2.87 -15.98
N HIS A 359 11.96 2.92 -14.78
CA HIS A 359 13.02 2.00 -14.35
C HIS A 359 12.48 0.57 -14.15
N PRO A 360 13.15 -0.48 -14.65
CA PRO A 360 12.66 -1.87 -14.56
C PRO A 360 12.48 -2.32 -13.10
N ASP A 361 13.45 -1.97 -12.25
CA ASP A 361 13.49 -2.38 -10.84
C ASP A 361 12.31 -1.79 -10.01
N PRO A 362 11.58 -2.62 -9.24
CA PRO A 362 10.45 -2.20 -8.40
C PRO A 362 10.80 -1.32 -7.20
N ASP A 363 12.01 -1.44 -6.64
CA ASP A 363 12.45 -0.56 -5.56
C ASP A 363 12.71 0.86 -6.05
N ILE A 364 12.94 1.04 -7.36
CA ILE A 364 13.17 2.35 -7.97
C ILE A 364 11.87 2.95 -8.50
N HIS A 365 11.14 2.24 -9.37
CA HIS A 365 9.97 2.87 -10.02
C HIS A 365 8.83 3.17 -9.06
N SER A 366 8.70 2.41 -7.96
CA SER A 366 7.64 2.62 -6.98
C SER A 366 7.79 3.91 -6.18
N MET A 367 9.01 4.44 -6.05
CA MET A 367 9.28 5.71 -5.37
C MET A 367 8.56 6.90 -6.04
N ALA A 368 8.32 6.84 -7.36
CA ALA A 368 7.65 7.92 -8.09
C ALA A 368 6.11 7.89 -7.97
N PHE A 369 5.52 6.78 -7.52
CA PHE A 369 4.05 6.63 -7.51
C PHE A 369 3.31 7.61 -6.59
N PRO A 370 3.78 7.93 -5.37
CA PRO A 370 3.11 8.90 -4.51
C PRO A 370 3.02 10.29 -5.15
N PHE A 371 4.06 10.73 -5.87
CA PHE A 371 4.01 11.96 -6.67
C PHE A 371 2.89 11.93 -7.71
N TRP A 372 2.85 10.90 -8.56
CA TRP A 372 1.83 10.79 -9.62
C TRP A 372 0.40 10.74 -9.06
N TYR A 373 0.21 10.02 -7.96
CA TYR A 373 -1.06 10.00 -7.22
C TYR A 373 -1.43 11.40 -6.72
N LYS A 374 -0.54 12.10 -6.01
CA LYS A 374 -0.78 13.44 -5.47
C LYS A 374 -1.06 14.46 -6.58
N LEU A 375 -0.28 14.44 -7.66
CA LEU A 375 -0.49 15.30 -8.84
C LEU A 375 -1.86 15.04 -9.49
N SER A 376 -2.23 13.77 -9.71
CA SER A 376 -3.55 13.43 -10.26
C SER A 376 -4.70 13.90 -9.36
N LYS A 377 -4.51 13.88 -8.04
CA LYS A 377 -5.50 14.36 -7.07
C LYS A 377 -5.62 15.88 -7.14
N TRP A 378 -4.51 16.59 -7.26
CA TRP A 378 -4.49 18.05 -7.39
C TRP A 378 -5.22 18.51 -8.66
N LEU A 379 -4.91 17.89 -9.80
CA LEU A 379 -5.56 18.18 -11.08
C LEU A 379 -7.08 17.86 -11.09
N ARG A 380 -7.55 17.03 -10.15
CA ARG A 380 -8.97 16.65 -10.00
C ARG A 380 -9.77 17.54 -9.07
N GLN A 381 -9.20 17.95 -7.92
CA GLN A 381 -9.99 18.57 -6.85
C GLN A 381 -10.70 19.83 -7.34
N PRO A 382 -12.05 19.92 -7.25
CA PRO A 382 -12.71 21.21 -7.16
C PRO A 382 -12.31 21.85 -5.82
N GLU A 383 -12.23 23.18 -5.75
CA GLU A 383 -12.05 23.82 -4.44
C GLU A 383 -13.16 23.36 -3.48
N PRO A 384 -12.91 23.31 -2.16
CA PRO A 384 -13.94 22.92 -1.21
C PRO A 384 -15.19 23.79 -1.41
N ARG A 385 -16.25 23.18 -1.97
CA ARG A 385 -17.55 23.83 -2.11
C ARG A 385 -18.10 24.11 -0.70
N PRO A 386 -18.62 25.32 -0.41
CA PRO A 386 -19.37 25.53 0.82
C PRO A 386 -20.59 24.59 0.81
N SER A 387 -20.74 23.84 1.90
CA SER A 387 -21.90 22.97 2.12
C SER A 387 -23.19 23.79 2.01
N ARG A 388 -24.08 23.40 1.09
CA ARG A 388 -25.45 23.92 1.04
C ARG A 388 -26.16 23.57 2.34
N SER A 389 -26.21 24.49 3.30
CA SER A 389 -27.15 24.44 4.41
C SER A 389 -28.46 25.13 4.01
N GLY A 390 -29.55 24.36 4.14
CA GLY A 390 -30.89 24.86 4.48
C GLY A 390 -31.52 25.92 3.58
N SER A 391 -32.15 25.49 2.48
CA SER A 391 -33.37 26.17 2.05
C SER A 391 -34.52 25.72 2.97
N MET A 392 -34.85 26.54 3.95
CA MET A 392 -36.20 26.63 4.52
C MET A 392 -36.38 28.06 5.03
N ALA A 393 -36.89 28.92 4.16
CA ALA A 393 -37.54 30.16 4.58
C ALA A 393 -38.99 29.81 4.93
N SER A 394 -39.30 29.70 6.22
CA SER A 394 -40.66 29.84 6.71
C SER A 394 -40.82 31.23 7.34
N SER A 395 -41.75 31.98 6.77
CA SER A 395 -42.64 32.97 7.36
C SER A 395 -42.34 33.42 8.80
N GLY A 396 -42.14 34.74 8.95
CA GLY A 396 -41.87 35.36 10.23
C GLY A 396 -43.03 35.34 11.22
N SER A 397 -42.68 35.42 12.50
CA SER A 397 -43.39 36.24 13.48
C SER A 397 -42.50 36.45 14.72
N THR A 398 -42.64 37.64 15.27
CA THR A 398 -41.93 38.28 16.38
C THR A 398 -42.20 37.63 17.75
N ALA A 399 -41.21 37.65 18.67
CA ALA A 399 -41.30 38.27 20.01
C ALA A 399 -40.33 37.65 21.05
N ASN A 400 -39.71 38.55 21.85
CA ASN A 400 -39.31 38.41 23.27
C ASN A 400 -38.26 37.34 23.65
N MET A 401 -37.50 37.43 24.75
CA MET A 401 -36.92 38.44 25.66
C MET A 401 -36.08 37.58 26.66
N ALA A 402 -34.94 38.08 27.15
CA ALA A 402 -34.30 37.80 28.45
C ALA A 402 -34.14 36.35 28.98
N GLU A 403 -32.92 35.92 29.32
CA GLU A 403 -32.40 35.88 30.70
C GLU A 403 -30.96 35.35 30.78
N ALA A 404 -30.27 35.75 31.84
CA ALA A 404 -28.84 35.56 32.08
C ALA A 404 -28.56 34.50 33.16
N ALA A 405 -27.38 33.86 33.01
CA ALA A 405 -26.46 33.40 34.05
C ALA A 405 -26.90 32.39 35.14
N ALA A 406 -26.23 31.22 35.16
CA ALA A 406 -25.26 30.82 36.21
C ALA A 406 -25.15 29.29 36.38
N ALA A 407 -23.90 28.77 36.33
CA ALA A 407 -23.30 27.79 37.26
C ALA A 407 -22.24 26.91 36.57
N ALA A 408 -21.12 26.76 37.26
CA ALA A 408 -19.83 26.29 36.75
C ALA A 408 -19.62 24.77 36.83
N GLY A 409 -18.74 24.27 35.96
CA GLY A 409 -17.66 23.34 36.34
C GLY A 409 -17.87 21.85 36.09
N GLY A 410 -17.31 21.33 35.00
CA GLY A 410 -17.11 19.91 34.76
C GLY A 410 -16.55 19.62 33.37
N GLY A 411 -15.23 19.72 33.21
CA GLY A 411 -14.53 19.56 31.93
C GLY A 411 -14.32 18.10 31.50
N GLY A 412 -14.62 17.83 30.23
CA GLY A 412 -14.17 16.68 29.45
C GLY A 412 -14.03 17.15 27.99
N GLY A 413 -12.80 17.15 27.49
CA GLY A 413 -12.45 17.69 26.17
C GLY A 413 -12.78 16.73 25.02
N GLY A 414 -13.39 17.29 23.97
CA GLY A 414 -13.58 16.64 22.67
C GLY A 414 -14.19 17.60 21.65
N GLY A 415 -13.36 18.07 20.69
CA GLY A 415 -13.80 18.59 19.40
C GLY A 415 -14.26 20.05 19.34
N GLY A 416 -13.32 21.00 19.39
CA GLY A 416 -13.55 22.37 18.96
C GLY A 416 -13.10 22.55 17.51
N ALA A 417 -14.06 22.66 16.60
CA ALA A 417 -13.83 23.17 15.26
C ALA A 417 -13.62 24.69 15.37
N ASP A 418 -12.38 25.16 15.23
CA ASP A 418 -12.11 26.58 15.02
C ASP A 418 -12.50 26.95 13.59
N GLY A 419 -13.65 27.62 13.48
CA GLY A 419 -14.11 28.24 12.25
C GLY A 419 -13.17 29.38 11.87
N LEU A 420 -12.40 29.18 10.80
CA LEU A 420 -11.75 30.26 10.07
C LEU A 420 -12.83 31.22 9.53
N PRO A 421 -12.56 32.55 9.48
CA PRO A 421 -13.44 33.48 8.81
C PRO A 421 -13.63 33.02 7.35
N LEU A 422 -14.89 32.77 6.99
CA LEU A 422 -15.24 32.33 5.65
C LEU A 422 -14.79 33.41 4.64
N PRO A 423 -13.98 33.06 3.62
CA PRO A 423 -13.77 33.95 2.50
C PRO A 423 -15.13 34.23 1.82
N PRO A 424 -15.31 35.42 1.21
CA PRO A 424 -16.55 35.78 0.56
C PRO A 424 -16.95 34.75 -0.51
N PRO A 425 -18.26 34.56 -0.79
CA PRO A 425 -18.71 33.62 -1.80
C PRO A 425 -18.13 33.99 -3.17
N MET A 426 -17.38 33.07 -3.77
CA MET A 426 -16.75 33.29 -5.06
C MET A 426 -17.78 33.57 -6.15
N GLY A 427 -17.54 34.59 -6.95
CA GLY A 427 -18.39 34.93 -8.09
C GLY A 427 -18.31 33.88 -9.18
N ALA A 428 -19.34 33.79 -10.04
CA ALA A 428 -19.34 32.88 -11.20
C ALA A 428 -18.12 33.08 -12.13
N ALA A 429 -17.59 34.31 -12.20
CA ALA A 429 -16.39 34.63 -12.94
C ALA A 429 -15.11 34.02 -12.34
N GLU A 430 -15.00 33.96 -11.01
CA GLU A 430 -13.84 33.38 -10.32
C GLU A 430 -13.85 31.85 -10.44
N LEU A 431 -15.02 31.22 -10.39
CA LEU A 431 -15.19 29.80 -10.67
C LEU A 431 -14.79 29.45 -12.13
N ALA A 432 -15.20 30.28 -13.10
CA ALA A 432 -14.83 30.11 -14.50
C ALA A 432 -13.31 30.29 -14.72
N ALA A 433 -12.70 31.27 -14.07
CA ALA A 433 -11.25 31.47 -14.11
C ALA A 433 -10.48 30.28 -13.49
N ALA A 434 -10.94 29.76 -12.35
CA ALA A 434 -10.34 28.60 -11.71
C ALA A 434 -10.46 27.32 -12.56
N GLU A 435 -11.58 27.14 -13.27
CA GLU A 435 -11.77 26.01 -14.20
C GLU A 435 -10.89 26.15 -15.44
N ALA A 436 -10.75 27.36 -16.00
CA ALA A 436 -9.83 27.63 -17.11
C ALA A 436 -8.37 27.37 -16.73
N GLU A 437 -7.95 27.77 -15.53
CA GLU A 437 -6.61 27.52 -15.02
C GLU A 437 -6.34 26.01 -14.83
N ARG A 438 -7.31 25.26 -14.30
CA ARG A 438 -7.20 23.78 -14.22
C ARG A 438 -7.13 23.14 -15.59
N ALA A 439 -7.88 23.62 -16.57
CA ALA A 439 -7.84 23.11 -17.94
C ALA A 439 -6.44 23.33 -18.56
N ARG A 440 -5.82 24.49 -18.32
CA ARG A 440 -4.42 24.78 -18.70
C ARG A 440 -3.45 23.79 -18.06
N GLN A 441 -3.54 23.60 -16.75
CA GLN A 441 -2.67 22.67 -16.02
C GLN A 441 -2.82 21.23 -16.51
N ARG A 442 -4.05 20.75 -16.71
CA ARG A 442 -4.31 19.42 -17.29
C ARG A 442 -3.71 19.27 -18.69
N ALA A 443 -3.84 20.28 -19.54
CA ALA A 443 -3.26 20.26 -20.87
C ALA A 443 -1.71 20.20 -20.82
N PHE A 444 -1.09 20.92 -19.90
CA PHE A 444 0.36 20.90 -19.70
C PHE A 444 0.88 19.52 -19.26
N PHE A 445 0.21 18.87 -18.31
CA PHE A 445 0.64 17.55 -17.79
C PHE A 445 0.15 16.36 -18.62
N ALA A 446 -0.77 16.55 -19.56
CA ALA A 446 -1.31 15.46 -20.36
C ALA A 446 -0.22 14.62 -21.06
N PRO A 447 0.80 15.19 -21.74
CA PRO A 447 1.85 14.39 -22.37
C PRO A 447 2.62 13.51 -21.39
N ALA A 448 2.86 14.00 -20.17
CA ALA A 448 3.55 13.25 -19.14
C ALA A 448 2.70 12.05 -18.65
N PHE A 449 1.41 12.28 -18.37
CA PHE A 449 0.49 11.19 -18.00
C PHE A 449 0.26 10.19 -19.14
N GLU A 450 0.29 10.62 -20.41
CA GLU A 450 0.22 9.70 -21.56
C GLU A 450 1.46 8.79 -21.63
N ARG A 451 2.65 9.32 -21.37
CA ARG A 451 3.89 8.52 -21.26
C ARG A 451 3.86 7.57 -20.07
N LEU A 452 3.37 8.02 -18.92
CA LEU A 452 3.18 7.17 -17.74
C LEU A 452 2.21 6.02 -18.03
N LEU A 453 1.10 6.31 -18.72
CA LEU A 453 0.14 5.31 -19.16
C LEU A 453 0.77 4.31 -20.15
N GLY A 454 1.61 4.78 -21.07
CA GLY A 454 2.41 3.92 -21.96
C GLY A 454 3.33 2.98 -21.18
N THR A 455 4.03 3.50 -20.18
CA THR A 455 4.91 2.73 -19.29
C THR A 455 4.12 1.67 -18.50
N ALA A 456 3.02 2.07 -17.87
CA ALA A 456 2.13 1.17 -17.15
C ALA A 456 1.61 0.04 -18.05
N ARG A 457 1.22 0.37 -19.29
CA ARG A 457 0.79 -0.63 -20.28
C ARG A 457 1.89 -1.63 -20.61
N ALA A 458 3.13 -1.17 -20.84
CA ALA A 458 4.26 -2.06 -21.10
C ALA A 458 4.47 -3.04 -19.94
N ARG A 459 4.47 -2.55 -18.70
CA ARG A 459 4.68 -3.36 -17.49
C ARG A 459 3.55 -4.33 -17.16
N MET A 460 2.32 -4.02 -17.57
CA MET A 460 1.16 -4.90 -17.35
C MET A 460 0.93 -5.93 -18.46
N ARG A 461 1.70 -5.88 -19.55
CA ARG A 461 1.55 -6.83 -20.66
C ARG A 461 1.89 -8.24 -20.18
N ALA A 462 1.13 -9.23 -20.66
CA ALA A 462 1.48 -10.63 -20.40
C ALA A 462 2.82 -10.98 -21.06
N PRO A 463 3.75 -11.66 -20.37
CA PRO A 463 5.03 -12.06 -20.95
C PRO A 463 4.85 -13.06 -22.08
N ALA A 464 5.79 -13.12 -23.04
CA ALA A 464 5.71 -14.03 -24.18
C ALA A 464 5.59 -15.51 -23.75
N ALA A 465 6.35 -15.90 -22.73
CA ALA A 465 6.33 -17.23 -22.11
C ALA A 465 5.24 -17.38 -21.03
N PHE A 466 4.11 -16.66 -21.12
CA PHE A 466 3.05 -16.70 -20.10
C PHE A 466 2.51 -18.12 -19.83
N ALA A 467 2.48 -18.97 -20.87
CA ALA A 467 2.04 -20.36 -20.75
C ALA A 467 2.98 -21.21 -19.88
N ASP A 468 4.27 -20.85 -19.83
CA ASP A 468 5.32 -21.59 -19.14
C ASP A 468 5.47 -21.17 -17.67
N LEU A 469 4.79 -20.10 -17.25
CA LEU A 469 4.86 -19.60 -15.88
C LEU A 469 4.18 -20.56 -14.88
N THR A 470 4.87 -20.78 -13.77
CA THR A 470 4.32 -21.47 -12.59
C THR A 470 3.16 -20.67 -11.95
N GLY A 471 2.40 -21.32 -11.08
CA GLY A 471 1.30 -20.66 -10.34
C GLY A 471 1.77 -19.52 -9.42
N ALA A 472 2.96 -19.65 -8.82
CA ALA A 472 3.59 -18.60 -8.01
C ALA A 472 3.99 -17.40 -8.88
N GLN A 473 4.73 -17.62 -9.97
CA GLN A 473 5.14 -16.55 -10.90
C GLN A 473 3.93 -15.80 -11.49
N ARG A 474 2.86 -16.52 -11.84
CA ARG A 474 1.60 -15.88 -12.28
C ARG A 474 0.94 -15.05 -11.19
N SER A 475 1.08 -15.43 -9.92
CA SER A 475 0.53 -14.68 -8.79
C SER A 475 1.34 -13.42 -8.51
N ASP A 476 2.67 -13.51 -8.58
CA ASP A 476 3.57 -12.36 -8.42
C ASP A 476 3.38 -11.35 -9.55
N TRP A 477 3.32 -11.82 -10.80
CA TRP A 477 2.97 -10.99 -11.95
C TRP A 477 1.60 -10.30 -11.77
N LYS A 478 0.57 -11.02 -11.29
CA LYS A 478 -0.74 -10.41 -10.99
C LYS A 478 -0.66 -9.34 -9.91
N ARG A 479 0.18 -9.52 -8.88
CA ARG A 479 0.39 -8.53 -7.81
C ARG A 479 1.04 -7.27 -8.36
N ALA A 480 2.14 -7.42 -9.11
CA ALA A 480 2.81 -6.31 -9.79
C ALA A 480 1.86 -5.57 -10.75
N ARG A 481 1.08 -6.32 -11.52
CA ARG A 481 0.04 -5.78 -12.41
C ARG A 481 -1.03 -4.99 -11.67
N GLY A 482 -1.36 -5.37 -10.43
CA GLY A 482 -2.28 -4.65 -9.56
C GLY A 482 -1.77 -3.25 -9.23
N VAL A 483 -0.51 -3.14 -8.81
CA VAL A 483 0.14 -1.85 -8.50
C VAL A 483 0.12 -0.91 -9.71
N TRP A 484 0.51 -1.41 -10.88
CA TRP A 484 0.45 -0.63 -12.13
C TRP A 484 -0.97 -0.29 -12.59
N SER A 485 -1.98 -1.06 -12.17
CA SER A 485 -3.39 -0.72 -12.45
C SER A 485 -3.86 0.48 -11.64
N ASP A 486 -3.35 0.65 -10.41
CA ASP A 486 -3.64 1.82 -9.58
C ASP A 486 -2.96 3.07 -10.17
N VAL A 487 -1.70 2.97 -10.60
CA VAL A 487 -0.99 4.05 -11.32
C VAL A 487 -1.72 4.43 -12.61
N LEU A 488 -2.22 3.43 -13.37
CA LEU A 488 -3.03 3.69 -14.56
C LEU A 488 -4.34 4.41 -14.22
N LEU A 489 -4.99 4.07 -13.11
CA LEU A 489 -6.21 4.75 -12.66
C LEU A 489 -5.93 6.21 -12.28
N ASP A 490 -4.80 6.50 -11.67
CA ASP A 490 -4.37 7.87 -11.35
C ASP A 490 -4.05 8.66 -12.62
N ALA A 491 -3.34 8.07 -13.58
CA ALA A 491 -3.08 8.69 -14.88
C ALA A 491 -4.39 8.97 -15.65
N ALA A 492 -5.29 7.98 -15.67
CA ALA A 492 -6.59 8.12 -16.31
C ALA A 492 -7.46 9.21 -15.67
N SER A 493 -7.33 9.37 -14.35
CA SER A 493 -8.01 10.40 -13.58
C SER A 493 -7.53 11.82 -13.94
N ALA A 494 -6.27 11.98 -14.34
CA ALA A 494 -5.71 13.25 -14.79
C ALA A 494 -6.04 13.55 -16.27
N LEU A 495 -5.98 12.54 -17.15
CA LEU A 495 -6.27 12.67 -18.58
C LEU A 495 -7.76 12.78 -18.92
N GLY A 496 -8.63 12.26 -18.05
CA GLY A 496 -10.06 12.14 -18.30
C GLY A 496 -10.44 10.83 -19.00
N GLY A 497 -11.69 10.40 -18.79
CA GLY A 497 -12.17 9.09 -19.22
C GLY A 497 -12.12 8.86 -20.74
N GLU A 498 -12.60 9.81 -21.54
CA GLU A 498 -12.67 9.69 -23.00
C GLU A 498 -11.28 9.55 -23.64
N ARG A 499 -10.34 10.44 -23.31
CA ARG A 499 -8.98 10.40 -23.83
C ARG A 499 -8.27 9.12 -23.41
N THR A 500 -8.40 8.74 -22.14
CA THR A 500 -7.80 7.50 -21.63
C THR A 500 -8.35 6.28 -22.34
N LEU A 501 -9.67 6.20 -22.53
CA LEU A 501 -10.31 5.09 -23.20
C LEU A 501 -9.81 4.95 -24.65
N ALA A 502 -9.68 6.06 -25.37
CA ALA A 502 -9.11 6.09 -26.72
C ALA A 502 -7.67 5.53 -26.74
N LEU A 503 -6.82 5.94 -25.79
CA LEU A 503 -5.43 5.48 -25.68
C LEU A 503 -5.31 4.01 -25.29
N LEU A 504 -6.22 3.50 -24.47
CA LEU A 504 -6.26 2.08 -24.07
C LEU A 504 -6.80 1.17 -25.17
N LEU A 505 -7.69 1.67 -26.02
CA LEU A 505 -8.30 0.91 -27.11
C LEU A 505 -7.53 0.99 -28.43
N ALA A 506 -6.66 1.98 -28.64
CA ALA A 506 -5.85 2.10 -29.85
C ALA A 506 -5.11 0.79 -30.24
N PRO A 507 -4.45 0.06 -29.31
CA PRO A 507 -3.79 -1.21 -29.63
C PRO A 507 -4.76 -2.31 -30.06
N LEU A 508 -5.98 -2.32 -29.50
CA LEU A 508 -7.00 -3.29 -29.91
C LEU A 508 -7.45 -3.05 -31.35
N GLY A 509 -7.52 -1.78 -31.77
CA GLY A 509 -7.75 -1.40 -33.16
C GLY A 509 -6.62 -1.81 -34.10
N GLU A 510 -5.36 -1.77 -33.65
CA GLU A 510 -4.20 -2.30 -34.39
C GLU A 510 -4.28 -3.83 -34.54
N VAL A 511 -4.57 -4.56 -33.46
CA VAL A 511 -4.78 -6.01 -33.50
C VAL A 511 -5.90 -6.37 -34.47
N SER A 512 -7.03 -5.65 -34.42
CA SER A 512 -8.15 -5.89 -35.33
C SER A 512 -7.77 -5.68 -36.81
N ARG A 513 -6.99 -4.64 -37.12
CA ARG A 513 -6.50 -4.39 -38.48
C ARG A 513 -5.49 -5.43 -38.95
N ALA A 514 -4.57 -5.85 -38.07
CA ALA A 514 -3.59 -6.88 -38.37
C ALA A 514 -4.27 -8.22 -38.69
N VAL A 515 -5.24 -8.63 -37.90
CA VAL A 515 -6.03 -9.87 -38.14
C VAL A 515 -6.84 -9.76 -39.44
N ALA A 516 -7.48 -8.61 -39.71
CA ALA A 516 -8.20 -8.40 -40.97
C ALA A 516 -7.28 -8.47 -42.20
N GLY A 517 -6.01 -8.09 -42.05
CA GLY A 517 -4.96 -8.23 -43.07
C GLY A 517 -4.34 -9.63 -43.17
N GLY A 518 -4.83 -10.63 -42.42
CA GLY A 518 -4.30 -12.00 -42.41
C GLY A 518 -3.14 -12.24 -41.44
N GLY A 519 -2.82 -11.29 -40.57
CA GLY A 519 -1.80 -11.43 -39.53
C GLY A 519 -2.23 -12.30 -38.35
N ALA A 520 -1.26 -12.75 -37.55
CA ALA A 520 -1.52 -13.52 -36.34
C ALA A 520 -2.23 -12.68 -35.27
N PHE A 521 -3.11 -13.33 -34.49
CA PHE A 521 -3.82 -12.67 -33.38
C PHE A 521 -2.89 -12.46 -32.18
N ASP A 522 -2.50 -11.21 -31.94
CA ASP A 522 -1.80 -10.81 -30.72
C ASP A 522 -2.78 -10.72 -29.54
N TRP A 523 -2.99 -11.87 -28.90
CA TRP A 523 -3.87 -11.99 -27.74
C TRP A 523 -3.39 -11.19 -26.53
N ALA A 524 -2.08 -10.97 -26.38
CA ALA A 524 -1.52 -10.26 -25.24
C ALA A 524 -1.78 -8.76 -25.34
N ALA A 525 -1.74 -8.20 -26.56
CA ALA A 525 -2.18 -6.83 -26.81
C ALA A 525 -3.68 -6.65 -26.56
N ALA A 526 -4.50 -7.59 -27.04
CA ALA A 526 -5.93 -7.56 -26.83
C ALA A 526 -6.29 -7.67 -25.33
N GLU A 527 -5.68 -8.61 -24.61
CA GLU A 527 -5.90 -8.81 -23.17
C GLU A 527 -5.46 -7.59 -22.35
N LEU A 528 -4.31 -6.98 -22.68
CA LEU A 528 -3.82 -5.78 -22.03
C LEU A 528 -4.79 -4.60 -22.20
N ALA A 529 -5.31 -4.38 -23.41
CA ALA A 529 -6.29 -3.33 -23.68
C ALA A 529 -7.54 -3.53 -22.82
N LEU A 530 -8.07 -4.75 -22.75
CA LEU A 530 -9.22 -5.09 -21.92
C LEU A 530 -8.95 -4.88 -20.42
N HIS A 531 -7.78 -5.30 -19.94
CA HIS A 531 -7.41 -5.08 -18.53
C HIS A 531 -7.27 -3.59 -18.21
N GLY A 532 -6.67 -2.80 -19.10
CA GLY A 532 -6.58 -1.35 -18.94
C GLY A 532 -7.97 -0.71 -18.83
N VAL A 533 -8.90 -1.06 -19.73
CA VAL A 533 -10.29 -0.56 -19.68
C VAL A 533 -10.98 -1.00 -18.39
N ARG A 534 -10.77 -2.25 -17.95
CA ARG A 534 -11.29 -2.75 -16.66
C ARG A 534 -10.76 -1.94 -15.47
N SER A 535 -9.49 -1.55 -15.49
CA SER A 535 -8.85 -0.80 -14.40
C SER A 535 -9.47 0.58 -14.22
N ILE A 536 -9.90 1.22 -15.31
CA ILE A 536 -10.53 2.56 -15.28
C ILE A 536 -12.05 2.55 -15.09
N ARG A 537 -12.68 1.40 -14.83
CA ARG A 537 -14.16 1.28 -14.66
C ARG A 537 -14.79 2.24 -13.64
N ARG A 538 -13.99 2.78 -12.71
CA ARG A 538 -14.42 3.76 -11.70
C ARG A 538 -14.54 5.18 -12.25
N ILE A 539 -13.90 5.46 -13.38
CA ILE A 539 -14.00 6.73 -14.08
C ILE A 539 -15.28 6.70 -14.91
N ALA A 540 -16.21 7.60 -14.59
CA ALA A 540 -17.54 7.60 -15.19
C ALA A 540 -17.46 7.87 -16.69
N ALA A 541 -17.89 6.90 -17.49
CA ALA A 541 -18.19 7.09 -18.90
C ALA A 541 -19.68 7.46 -19.08
N PRO A 542 -20.03 8.35 -20.01
CA PRO A 542 -21.43 8.66 -20.30
C PRO A 542 -22.14 7.41 -20.87
N PRO A 543 -23.44 7.18 -20.59
CA PRO A 543 -24.20 6.00 -21.07
C PRO A 543 -24.30 5.82 -22.60
N GLY A 544 -23.73 6.74 -23.40
CA GLY A 544 -23.68 6.66 -24.86
C GLY A 544 -22.27 6.79 -25.42
N ASP A 545 -21.26 6.43 -24.63
CA ASP A 545 -19.87 6.41 -25.08
C ASP A 545 -19.70 5.41 -26.24
N PRO A 546 -19.38 5.88 -27.47
CA PRO A 546 -19.36 5.02 -28.66
C PRO A 546 -18.22 3.98 -28.60
N GLN A 547 -17.14 4.27 -27.88
CA GLN A 547 -15.99 3.38 -27.77
C GLN A 547 -16.33 2.17 -26.87
N LEU A 548 -17.01 2.40 -25.75
CA LEU A 548 -17.52 1.31 -24.91
C LEU A 548 -18.59 0.46 -25.60
N GLU A 549 -19.52 1.10 -26.32
CA GLU A 549 -20.55 0.37 -27.09
C GLU A 549 -19.91 -0.57 -28.14
N ALA A 550 -18.91 -0.06 -28.88
CA ALA A 550 -18.16 -0.82 -29.87
C ALA A 550 -17.36 -1.96 -29.22
N LEU A 551 -16.69 -1.68 -28.10
CA LEU A 551 -15.91 -2.68 -27.36
C LEU A 551 -16.79 -3.85 -26.90
N LEU A 552 -17.88 -3.57 -26.19
CA LEU A 552 -18.78 -4.61 -25.67
C LEU A 552 -19.42 -5.42 -26.81
N SER A 553 -19.73 -4.79 -27.94
CA SER A 553 -20.22 -5.48 -29.13
C SER A 553 -19.20 -6.44 -29.73
N ALA A 554 -17.91 -6.14 -29.64
CA ALA A 554 -16.83 -6.93 -30.22
C ALA A 554 -16.40 -8.13 -29.35
N LEU A 555 -16.60 -8.07 -28.02
CA LEU A 555 -16.12 -9.11 -27.07
C LEU A 555 -16.51 -10.55 -27.45
N PRO A 556 -17.76 -10.84 -27.88
CA PRO A 556 -18.13 -12.21 -28.26
C PRO A 556 -17.36 -12.77 -29.46
N GLY A 557 -16.89 -11.88 -30.35
CA GLY A 557 -16.18 -12.23 -31.58
C GLY A 557 -14.66 -12.32 -31.45
N LEU A 558 -14.10 -12.20 -30.23
CA LEU A 558 -12.65 -12.28 -30.04
C LEU A 558 -12.11 -13.67 -30.43
N PRO A 559 -11.03 -13.73 -31.23
CA PRO A 559 -10.35 -14.99 -31.54
C PRO A 559 -9.86 -15.69 -30.27
N THR A 560 -9.85 -17.02 -30.29
CA THR A 560 -9.36 -17.81 -29.15
C THR A 560 -7.85 -18.07 -29.30
N PRO A 561 -7.01 -17.71 -28.33
CA PRO A 561 -5.58 -17.99 -28.34
C PRO A 561 -5.28 -19.49 -28.41
N PRO A 562 -4.15 -19.91 -29.00
CA PRO A 562 -3.80 -21.33 -29.12
C PRO A 562 -3.49 -22.00 -27.77
N ALA A 563 -2.88 -21.27 -26.83
CA ALA A 563 -2.53 -21.80 -25.51
C ALA A 563 -3.72 -21.71 -24.53
N PRO A 564 -4.08 -22.80 -23.80
CA PRO A 564 -5.20 -22.79 -22.86
C PRO A 564 -5.08 -21.76 -21.74
N ALA A 565 -3.87 -21.51 -21.24
CA ALA A 565 -3.62 -20.51 -20.19
C ALA A 565 -3.89 -19.07 -20.70
N ALA A 566 -3.47 -18.77 -21.93
CA ALA A 566 -3.71 -17.48 -22.58
C ALA A 566 -5.20 -17.30 -22.91
N ALA A 567 -5.86 -18.35 -23.44
CA ALA A 567 -7.30 -18.34 -23.68
C ALA A 567 -8.10 -18.13 -22.38
N GLY A 568 -7.71 -18.80 -21.30
CA GLY A 568 -8.29 -18.61 -19.98
C GLY A 568 -8.14 -17.18 -19.46
N LEU A 569 -6.94 -16.58 -19.57
CA LEU A 569 -6.70 -15.20 -19.14
C LEU A 569 -7.51 -14.19 -19.97
N LEU A 570 -7.54 -14.32 -21.30
CA LEU A 570 -8.28 -13.41 -22.16
C LEU A 570 -9.79 -13.44 -21.84
N ARG A 571 -10.36 -14.64 -21.68
CA ARG A 571 -11.77 -14.82 -21.31
C ARG A 571 -12.06 -14.30 -19.89
N TYR A 572 -11.16 -14.53 -18.95
CA TYR A 572 -11.23 -13.99 -17.60
C TYR A 572 -11.29 -12.46 -17.61
N THR A 573 -10.36 -11.80 -18.32
CA THR A 573 -10.29 -10.34 -18.41
C THR A 573 -11.52 -9.77 -19.13
N ALA A 574 -11.96 -10.37 -20.24
CA ALA A 574 -13.18 -9.96 -20.94
C ALA A 574 -14.43 -10.06 -20.05
N ALA A 575 -14.58 -11.14 -19.28
CA ALA A 575 -15.70 -11.28 -18.34
C ALA A 575 -15.65 -10.20 -17.25
N LEU A 576 -14.48 -9.87 -16.72
CA LEU A 576 -14.39 -8.79 -15.73
C LEU A 576 -14.62 -7.40 -16.31
N VAL A 577 -14.33 -7.15 -17.60
CA VAL A 577 -14.77 -5.91 -18.27
C VAL A 577 -16.29 -5.83 -18.28
N VAL A 578 -16.97 -6.91 -18.68
CA VAL A 578 -18.45 -6.97 -18.67
C VAL A 578 -19.00 -6.74 -17.25
N ALA A 579 -18.41 -7.40 -16.24
CA ALA A 579 -18.80 -7.20 -14.85
C ALA A 579 -18.61 -5.75 -14.39
N GLY A 580 -17.47 -5.14 -14.72
CA GLY A 580 -17.11 -3.79 -14.33
C GLY A 580 -18.00 -2.70 -14.95
N TYR A 581 -18.52 -2.95 -16.16
CA TYR A 581 -19.37 -2.01 -16.90
C TYR A 581 -20.85 -2.39 -16.90
N ALA A 582 -21.28 -3.36 -16.08
CA ALA A 582 -22.69 -3.78 -16.02
C ALA A 582 -23.64 -2.65 -15.60
N ASP A 583 -23.22 -1.78 -14.67
CA ASP A 583 -24.01 -0.59 -14.28
C ASP A 583 -24.15 0.43 -15.42
N TRP A 584 -23.05 0.68 -16.13
CA TRP A 584 -23.04 1.54 -17.31
C TRP A 584 -23.96 0.98 -18.40
N LEU A 585 -23.91 -0.33 -18.65
CA LEU A 585 -24.74 -0.99 -19.65
C LEU A 585 -26.23 -0.91 -19.30
N GLY A 586 -26.59 -1.10 -18.02
CA GLY A 586 -27.96 -0.91 -17.53
C GLY A 586 -28.48 0.50 -17.82
N ARG A 587 -27.67 1.53 -17.52
CA ARG A 587 -28.01 2.93 -17.84
C ARG A 587 -28.09 3.21 -19.34
N ALA A 588 -27.20 2.61 -20.15
CA ALA A 588 -27.23 2.75 -21.61
C ALA A 588 -28.50 2.14 -22.22
N MET A 589 -28.93 0.97 -21.73
CA MET A 589 -30.18 0.32 -22.17
C MET A 589 -31.42 1.09 -21.75
N ALA A 590 -31.44 1.66 -20.54
CA ALA A 590 -32.51 2.55 -20.09
C ALA A 590 -32.62 3.81 -20.97
N ALA A 591 -31.50 4.29 -21.53
CA ALA A 591 -31.44 5.37 -22.49
C ALA A 591 -31.74 4.93 -23.95
N GLY A 592 -32.18 3.69 -24.17
CA GLY A 592 -32.55 3.17 -25.49
C GLY A 592 -31.38 2.66 -26.35
N ARG A 593 -30.16 2.60 -25.82
CA ARG A 593 -28.96 2.11 -26.53
C ARG A 593 -28.67 0.64 -26.21
N CYS A 594 -27.69 0.02 -26.89
CA CYS A 594 -27.23 -1.35 -26.61
C CYS A 594 -28.34 -2.44 -26.57
N GLN A 595 -29.43 -2.24 -27.31
CA GLN A 595 -30.53 -3.21 -27.37
C GLN A 595 -30.02 -4.55 -27.93
N GLY A 596 -30.42 -5.66 -27.29
CA GLY A 596 -29.96 -7.01 -27.67
C GLY A 596 -28.52 -7.35 -27.27
N MET A 597 -27.77 -6.43 -26.64
CA MET A 597 -26.39 -6.71 -26.19
C MET A 597 -26.33 -7.90 -25.22
N LEU A 598 -27.30 -8.02 -24.31
CA LEU A 598 -27.38 -9.11 -23.33
C LEU A 598 -27.45 -10.49 -24.01
N GLN A 599 -28.17 -10.61 -25.13
CA GLN A 599 -28.29 -11.86 -25.89
C GLN A 599 -26.96 -12.29 -26.52
N ARG A 600 -26.02 -11.36 -26.75
CA ARG A 600 -24.69 -11.65 -27.29
C ARG A 600 -23.66 -11.91 -26.18
N LEU A 601 -23.73 -11.16 -25.08
CA LEU A 601 -22.80 -11.28 -23.96
C LEU A 601 -23.03 -12.53 -23.12
N LEU A 602 -24.30 -12.90 -22.85
CA LEU A 602 -24.61 -14.07 -22.02
C LEU A 602 -24.04 -15.38 -22.60
N PRO A 603 -24.23 -15.73 -23.89
CA PRO A 603 -23.61 -16.92 -24.48
C PRO A 603 -22.08 -16.95 -24.37
N MET A 604 -21.42 -15.78 -24.51
CA MET A 604 -19.97 -15.67 -24.32
C MET A 604 -19.57 -15.97 -22.87
N LEU A 605 -20.27 -15.42 -21.89
CA LEU A 605 -20.03 -15.70 -20.47
C LEU A 605 -20.31 -17.16 -20.11
N LEU A 606 -21.33 -17.77 -20.71
CA LEU A 606 -21.63 -19.21 -20.54
C LEU A 606 -20.47 -20.09 -21.01
N SER A 607 -19.91 -19.80 -22.18
CA SER A 607 -18.73 -20.52 -22.68
C SER A 607 -17.49 -20.30 -21.79
N SER A 608 -17.37 -19.10 -21.20
CA SER A 608 -16.27 -18.77 -20.29
C SER A 608 -16.42 -19.45 -18.93
N LEU A 609 -17.65 -19.69 -18.47
CA LEU A 609 -17.94 -20.41 -17.23
C LEU A 609 -17.49 -21.88 -17.30
N ALA A 610 -17.42 -22.46 -18.50
CA ALA A 610 -16.87 -23.79 -18.72
C ALA A 610 -15.33 -23.85 -18.69
N LEU A 611 -14.63 -22.72 -18.55
CA LEU A 611 -13.17 -22.68 -18.48
C LEU A 611 -12.73 -22.46 -17.02
N PRO A 612 -11.99 -23.39 -16.39
CA PRO A 612 -11.62 -23.28 -14.97
C PRO A 612 -10.90 -21.96 -14.60
N GLY A 613 -10.07 -21.43 -15.51
CA GLY A 613 -9.35 -20.16 -15.29
C GLY A 613 -10.22 -18.89 -15.44
N ALA A 614 -11.37 -18.98 -16.09
CA ALA A 614 -12.27 -17.86 -16.36
C ALA A 614 -13.61 -17.94 -15.61
N ALA A 615 -13.96 -19.11 -15.07
CA ALA A 615 -15.24 -19.37 -14.40
C ALA A 615 -15.58 -18.36 -13.30
N PRO A 616 -14.66 -17.96 -12.39
CA PRO A 616 -14.99 -16.99 -11.35
C PRO A 616 -15.34 -15.60 -11.89
N ALA A 617 -14.62 -15.15 -12.92
CA ALA A 617 -14.91 -13.89 -13.59
C ALA A 617 -16.23 -13.95 -14.37
N ALA A 618 -16.51 -15.08 -15.02
CA ALA A 618 -17.75 -15.29 -15.75
C ALA A 618 -18.97 -15.29 -14.82
N ALA A 619 -18.89 -16.00 -13.69
CA ALA A 619 -19.94 -16.01 -12.66
C ALA A 619 -20.18 -14.61 -12.08
N THR A 620 -19.11 -13.87 -11.78
CA THR A 620 -19.19 -12.47 -11.34
C THR A 620 -19.88 -11.58 -12.38
N ALA A 621 -19.55 -11.75 -13.66
CA ALA A 621 -20.14 -10.99 -14.76
C ALA A 621 -21.63 -11.30 -14.96
N ILE A 622 -22.01 -12.59 -14.91
CA ILE A 622 -23.41 -13.02 -15.01
C ILE A 622 -24.23 -12.41 -13.87
N ARG A 623 -23.73 -12.51 -12.63
CA ARG A 623 -24.36 -11.89 -11.45
C ARG A 623 -24.53 -10.39 -11.62
N ALA A 624 -23.46 -9.68 -12.04
CA ALA A 624 -23.49 -8.23 -12.23
C ALA A 624 -24.48 -7.80 -13.32
N LEU A 625 -24.53 -8.50 -14.46
CA LEU A 625 -25.50 -8.24 -15.50
C LEU A 625 -26.93 -8.48 -15.01
N CYS A 626 -27.18 -9.58 -14.30
CA CYS A 626 -28.51 -9.89 -13.78
C CYS A 626 -28.99 -8.84 -12.77
N ASP A 627 -28.14 -8.37 -11.87
CA ASP A 627 -28.48 -7.33 -10.90
C ASP A 627 -28.74 -5.97 -11.59
N ARG A 628 -27.76 -5.49 -12.38
CA ARG A 628 -27.77 -4.13 -12.94
C ARG A 628 -28.62 -3.96 -14.20
N CYS A 629 -28.89 -5.04 -14.92
CA CYS A 629 -29.64 -5.03 -16.18
C CYS A 629 -30.98 -5.79 -16.09
N SER A 630 -31.44 -6.14 -14.89
CA SER A 630 -32.66 -6.93 -14.64
C SER A 630 -33.88 -6.49 -15.44
N ALA A 631 -34.14 -5.18 -15.55
CA ALA A 631 -35.28 -4.62 -16.31
C ALA A 631 -35.28 -4.99 -17.81
N HIS A 632 -34.12 -5.36 -18.36
CA HIS A 632 -33.95 -5.70 -19.78
C HIS A 632 -33.67 -7.20 -20.00
N MET A 633 -33.73 -8.02 -18.95
CA MET A 633 -33.39 -9.46 -19.01
C MET A 633 -34.51 -10.36 -19.54
N GLY A 634 -35.74 -9.84 -19.73
CA GLY A 634 -36.89 -10.61 -20.21
C GLY A 634 -36.59 -11.54 -21.40
N PRO A 635 -35.99 -11.04 -22.51
CA PRO A 635 -35.66 -11.85 -23.68
C PRO A 635 -34.60 -12.95 -23.45
N CYS A 636 -33.90 -12.93 -22.31
CA CYS A 636 -32.83 -13.86 -21.98
C CYS A 636 -33.23 -14.88 -20.89
N LEU A 637 -34.47 -14.84 -20.39
CA LEU A 637 -34.91 -15.65 -19.26
C LEU A 637 -34.75 -17.16 -19.50
N ASP A 638 -35.11 -17.66 -20.68
CA ASP A 638 -34.95 -19.09 -21.00
C ASP A 638 -33.48 -19.53 -20.95
N THR A 639 -32.57 -18.70 -21.49
CA THR A 639 -31.12 -18.94 -21.43
C THR A 639 -30.61 -18.91 -19.99
N LEU A 640 -31.10 -17.98 -19.15
CA LEU A 640 -30.73 -17.89 -17.74
C LEU A 640 -31.25 -19.08 -16.92
N MET A 641 -32.46 -19.56 -17.20
CA MET A 641 -33.02 -20.74 -16.54
C MET A 641 -32.32 -22.04 -16.98
N ALA A 642 -31.89 -22.14 -18.23
CA ALA A 642 -31.04 -23.24 -18.70
C ALA A 642 -29.68 -23.24 -17.98
N LEU A 643 -29.07 -22.06 -17.83
CA LEU A 643 -27.84 -21.87 -17.05
C LEU A 643 -28.04 -22.27 -15.59
N TYR A 644 -29.12 -21.81 -14.97
CA TYR A 644 -29.45 -22.15 -13.59
C TYR A 644 -29.51 -23.67 -13.37
N ALA A 645 -30.23 -24.38 -14.24
CA ALA A 645 -30.29 -25.83 -14.21
C ALA A 645 -28.91 -26.50 -14.42
N GLN A 646 -28.04 -25.93 -15.26
CA GLN A 646 -26.68 -26.43 -15.46
C GLN A 646 -25.77 -26.18 -14.24
N ALA A 647 -25.83 -24.99 -13.65
CA ALA A 647 -25.04 -24.62 -12.48
C ALA A 647 -25.39 -25.50 -11.27
N LEU A 648 -26.67 -25.81 -11.08
CA LEU A 648 -27.13 -26.70 -10.01
C LEU A 648 -26.56 -28.13 -10.13
N LYS A 649 -26.23 -28.58 -11.34
CA LYS A 649 -25.59 -29.89 -11.60
C LYS A 649 -24.06 -29.85 -11.43
N SER A 650 -23.49 -28.72 -11.04
CA SER A 650 -22.05 -28.51 -10.86
C SER A 650 -21.71 -28.22 -9.39
N GLY A 651 -20.43 -28.00 -9.07
CA GLY A 651 -20.01 -27.64 -7.71
C GLY A 651 -19.84 -28.83 -6.76
N ALA A 652 -19.51 -28.52 -5.51
CA ALA A 652 -19.36 -29.49 -4.44
C ALA A 652 -20.69 -30.17 -4.10
N ALA A 653 -21.79 -29.43 -4.11
CA ALA A 653 -23.11 -29.94 -3.74
C ALA A 653 -23.65 -30.97 -4.74
N ALA A 654 -23.29 -30.87 -6.02
CA ALA A 654 -23.70 -31.84 -7.04
C ALA A 654 -23.03 -33.22 -6.89
N ARG A 655 -21.93 -33.32 -6.14
CA ARG A 655 -21.30 -34.63 -5.86
C ARG A 655 -22.18 -35.54 -5.00
N LEU A 656 -23.11 -34.97 -4.23
CA LEU A 656 -24.06 -35.73 -3.41
C LEU A 656 -25.23 -36.29 -4.21
N THR A 657 -25.48 -35.75 -5.41
CA THR A 657 -26.63 -36.11 -6.26
C THR A 657 -26.25 -36.93 -7.48
N ALA A 658 -24.95 -37.14 -7.74
CA ALA A 658 -24.47 -37.97 -8.84
C ALA A 658 -24.76 -39.46 -8.58
N PRO A 659 -25.23 -40.23 -9.58
CA PRO A 659 -25.45 -41.66 -9.43
C PRO A 659 -24.13 -42.37 -9.11
N SER A 660 -24.13 -43.16 -8.04
CA SER A 660 -22.97 -43.91 -7.56
C SER A 660 -22.52 -44.96 -8.57
N GLY A 661 -21.59 -44.59 -9.46
CA GLY A 661 -20.83 -45.50 -10.30
C GLY A 661 -19.38 -45.57 -9.85
N GLY A 662 -19.01 -46.68 -9.20
CA GLY A 662 -17.63 -47.13 -9.01
C GLY A 662 -16.92 -46.59 -7.77
N GLY A 663 -16.86 -47.41 -6.71
CA GLY A 663 -15.99 -47.17 -5.56
C GLY A 663 -14.50 -47.29 -5.90
N GLY A 664 -13.68 -46.52 -5.20
CA GLY A 664 -12.23 -46.65 -5.23
C GLY A 664 -11.56 -45.46 -4.56
N GLY A 665 -11.15 -45.64 -3.31
CA GLY A 665 -10.21 -44.74 -2.66
C GLY A 665 -8.91 -44.73 -3.47
N GLY A 666 -8.56 -43.58 -4.03
CA GLY A 666 -7.34 -43.38 -4.80
C GLY A 666 -7.04 -41.90 -4.89
N SER A 667 -6.07 -41.44 -4.09
CA SER A 667 -5.36 -40.20 -4.39
C SER A 667 -4.55 -40.43 -5.67
N GLY A 668 -4.94 -39.82 -6.78
CA GLY A 668 -4.19 -39.93 -8.03
C GLY A 668 -5.11 -39.75 -9.23
N GLY A 669 -4.68 -38.92 -10.17
CA GLY A 669 -5.47 -38.42 -11.29
C GLY A 669 -5.99 -39.46 -12.26
N GLY A 670 -7.10 -39.11 -12.91
CA GLY A 670 -7.69 -39.87 -14.02
C GLY A 670 -9.17 -39.54 -14.16
N ALA A 671 -9.52 -38.74 -15.18
CA ALA A 671 -10.90 -38.50 -15.60
C ALA A 671 -11.55 -39.81 -16.10
N PRO A 672 -12.89 -39.92 -16.05
CA PRO A 672 -13.68 -39.46 -17.20
C PRO A 672 -15.05 -38.84 -16.82
N ASP A 673 -15.31 -37.61 -17.29
CA ASP A 673 -16.51 -37.21 -18.04
C ASP A 673 -16.46 -35.69 -18.30
N GLY A 674 -16.69 -35.30 -19.56
CA GLY A 674 -16.36 -33.99 -20.16
C GLY A 674 -17.21 -32.79 -19.74
N GLY A 675 -17.65 -32.70 -18.48
CA GLY A 675 -18.29 -31.51 -17.92
C GLY A 675 -17.29 -30.62 -17.19
N ALA A 676 -17.10 -29.38 -17.65
CA ALA A 676 -16.34 -28.39 -16.90
C ALA A 676 -16.88 -28.24 -15.47
N ARG A 677 -16.05 -28.56 -14.46
CA ARG A 677 -16.46 -28.49 -13.05
C ARG A 677 -16.37 -27.04 -12.57
N ILE A 678 -17.52 -26.39 -12.43
CA ILE A 678 -17.67 -25.06 -11.83
C ILE A 678 -17.45 -25.19 -10.31
N ALA A 679 -16.70 -24.26 -9.69
CA ALA A 679 -16.51 -24.23 -8.24
C ALA A 679 -17.82 -23.87 -7.51
N GLU A 680 -17.97 -24.29 -6.24
CA GLU A 680 -19.22 -24.06 -5.50
C GLU A 680 -19.53 -22.57 -5.32
N ASP A 681 -18.52 -21.74 -5.03
CA ASP A 681 -18.67 -20.29 -4.90
C ASP A 681 -19.20 -19.64 -6.21
N ASP A 682 -18.72 -20.12 -7.35
CA ASP A 682 -19.15 -19.66 -8.67
C ASP A 682 -20.59 -20.11 -8.98
N VAL A 683 -20.97 -21.32 -8.57
CA VAL A 683 -22.36 -21.80 -8.65
C VAL A 683 -23.28 -20.90 -7.82
N VAL A 684 -22.88 -20.56 -6.59
CA VAL A 684 -23.66 -19.68 -5.72
C VAL A 684 -23.83 -18.29 -6.34
N MET A 685 -22.78 -17.72 -6.96
CA MET A 685 -22.89 -16.43 -7.67
C MET A 685 -23.85 -16.49 -8.87
N VAL A 686 -23.85 -17.59 -9.62
CA VAL A 686 -24.79 -17.79 -10.73
C VAL A 686 -26.23 -17.93 -10.24
N ILE A 687 -26.45 -18.70 -9.16
CA ILE A 687 -27.77 -18.82 -8.52
C ILE A 687 -28.28 -17.45 -8.08
N GLU A 688 -27.45 -16.66 -7.41
CA GLU A 688 -27.79 -15.31 -6.96
C GLU A 688 -28.20 -14.43 -8.15
N GLY A 689 -27.38 -14.40 -9.20
CA GLY A 689 -27.65 -13.63 -10.41
C GLY A 689 -28.98 -14.01 -11.06
N VAL A 690 -29.16 -15.30 -11.39
CA VAL A 690 -30.38 -15.75 -12.06
C VAL A 690 -31.62 -15.51 -11.19
N ALA A 691 -31.54 -15.77 -9.89
CA ALA A 691 -32.64 -15.51 -8.99
C ALA A 691 -33.05 -14.02 -9.00
N LEU A 692 -32.08 -13.10 -8.91
CA LEU A 692 -32.35 -11.64 -9.00
C LEU A 692 -32.98 -11.23 -10.33
N ALA A 693 -32.49 -11.77 -11.46
CA ALA A 693 -33.06 -11.43 -12.77
C ALA A 693 -34.49 -11.95 -12.91
N VAL A 694 -34.75 -13.20 -12.50
CA VAL A 694 -36.07 -13.83 -12.62
C VAL A 694 -37.09 -13.16 -11.70
N THR A 695 -36.72 -12.86 -10.45
CA THR A 695 -37.62 -12.22 -9.48
C THR A 695 -38.03 -10.81 -9.88
N ARG A 696 -37.16 -10.09 -10.59
CA ARG A 696 -37.42 -8.71 -11.06
C ARG A 696 -38.07 -8.65 -12.44
N ALA A 697 -37.82 -9.63 -13.31
CA ALA A 697 -38.36 -9.65 -14.66
C ALA A 697 -39.77 -10.27 -14.75
N ILE A 698 -40.12 -11.20 -13.85
CA ILE A 698 -41.42 -11.88 -13.86
C ILE A 698 -42.40 -11.17 -12.92
N PRO A 699 -43.64 -10.89 -13.35
CA PRO A 699 -44.67 -10.34 -12.47
C PRO A 699 -44.94 -11.23 -11.24
N GLU A 700 -45.15 -10.60 -10.09
CA GLU A 700 -45.30 -11.28 -8.79
C GLU A 700 -46.35 -12.41 -8.79
N GLN A 701 -47.48 -12.23 -9.48
CA GLN A 701 -48.55 -13.23 -9.57
C GLN A 701 -48.11 -14.52 -10.28
N GLN A 702 -47.31 -14.39 -11.35
CA GLN A 702 -46.77 -15.54 -12.07
C GLN A 702 -45.63 -16.20 -11.29
N LEU A 703 -44.87 -15.39 -10.55
CA LEU A 703 -43.81 -15.88 -9.69
C LEU A 703 -44.38 -16.71 -8.52
N LEU A 704 -45.44 -16.28 -7.85
CA LEU A 704 -46.09 -17.02 -6.75
C LEU A 704 -46.64 -18.40 -7.16
N GLY A 705 -46.92 -18.60 -8.45
CA GLY A 705 -47.40 -19.87 -9.00
C GLY A 705 -46.28 -20.82 -9.40
N SER A 706 -46.20 -21.14 -10.70
CA SER A 706 -45.22 -22.07 -11.25
C SER A 706 -43.78 -21.52 -11.25
N GLY A 707 -43.61 -20.19 -11.31
CA GLY A 707 -42.28 -19.56 -11.33
C GLY A 707 -41.45 -19.86 -10.08
N LEU A 708 -42.06 -19.77 -8.90
CA LEU A 708 -41.40 -20.07 -7.63
C LEU A 708 -41.03 -21.55 -7.52
N GLN A 709 -41.88 -22.45 -8.05
CA GLN A 709 -41.57 -23.88 -8.07
C GLN A 709 -40.36 -24.18 -8.96
N SER A 710 -40.27 -23.54 -10.14
CA SER A 710 -39.15 -23.69 -11.05
C SER A 710 -37.82 -23.15 -10.49
N LEU A 711 -37.88 -22.14 -9.61
CA LEU A 711 -36.70 -21.61 -8.92
C LEU A 711 -36.32 -22.46 -7.70
N VAL A 712 -37.26 -22.68 -6.76
CA VAL A 712 -36.98 -23.28 -5.45
C VAL A 712 -36.86 -24.80 -5.53
N GLY A 713 -37.71 -25.47 -6.29
CA GLY A 713 -37.79 -26.94 -6.37
C GLY A 713 -36.44 -27.60 -6.67
N PRO A 714 -35.73 -27.21 -7.75
CA PRO A 714 -34.44 -27.78 -8.11
C PRO A 714 -33.33 -27.65 -7.04
N VAL A 715 -33.44 -26.72 -6.10
CA VAL A 715 -32.53 -26.57 -4.95
C VAL A 715 -33.04 -27.34 -3.74
N LEU A 716 -34.36 -27.36 -3.54
CA LEU A 716 -35.01 -27.98 -2.40
C LEU A 716 -34.98 -29.52 -2.48
N ASP A 717 -35.14 -30.12 -3.66
CA ASP A 717 -35.21 -31.58 -3.81
C ASP A 717 -33.88 -32.27 -3.40
N PRO A 718 -32.69 -31.82 -3.85
CA PRO A 718 -31.42 -32.33 -3.36
C PRO A 718 -31.21 -32.13 -1.86
N LEU A 719 -31.63 -30.97 -1.34
CA LEU A 719 -31.50 -30.65 0.07
C LEU A 719 -32.39 -31.55 0.93
N ALA A 720 -33.63 -31.80 0.49
CA ALA A 720 -34.55 -32.74 1.13
C ALA A 720 -33.97 -34.16 1.15
N ALA A 721 -33.35 -34.60 0.05
CA ALA A 721 -32.68 -35.90 0.00
C ALA A 721 -31.49 -35.98 0.96
N ALA A 722 -30.68 -34.91 1.07
CA ALA A 722 -29.50 -34.85 1.93
C ALA A 722 -29.81 -34.73 3.43
N PHE A 723 -30.99 -34.23 3.80
CA PHE A 723 -31.43 -34.10 5.19
C PHE A 723 -32.66 -34.96 5.52
N SER A 724 -32.98 -35.94 4.67
CA SER A 724 -34.07 -36.88 4.89
C SER A 724 -33.83 -37.70 6.17
N PRO A 725 -34.72 -37.63 7.18
CA PRO A 725 -34.59 -38.43 8.38
C PRO A 725 -34.89 -39.91 8.11
N PHE A 726 -35.79 -40.21 7.16
CA PHE A 726 -36.14 -41.57 6.74
C PHE A 726 -36.92 -41.57 5.41
N PRO A 727 -36.65 -42.50 4.47
CA PRO A 727 -35.56 -43.48 4.48
C PRO A 727 -34.18 -42.80 4.27
N PRO A 728 -33.10 -43.36 4.83
CA PRO A 728 -31.76 -42.83 4.62
C PRO A 728 -31.36 -42.99 3.14
N THR A 729 -30.99 -41.88 2.53
CA THR A 729 -30.40 -41.83 1.19
C THR A 729 -28.87 -41.85 1.28
N ALA A 730 -28.18 -42.20 0.19
CA ALA A 730 -26.72 -42.08 0.12
C ALA A 730 -26.23 -40.64 0.43
N ALA A 731 -27.01 -39.62 0.05
CA ALA A 731 -26.74 -38.22 0.37
C ALA A 731 -26.92 -37.90 1.86
N SER A 732 -27.91 -38.51 2.53
CA SER A 732 -28.16 -38.32 3.97
C SER A 732 -27.07 -38.91 4.86
N SER A 733 -26.42 -39.99 4.41
CA SER A 733 -25.29 -40.63 5.10
C SER A 733 -23.95 -39.92 4.92
N ALA A 734 -23.87 -38.90 4.05
CA ALA A 734 -22.65 -38.14 3.85
C ALA A 734 -22.30 -37.27 5.06
N PRO A 735 -21.01 -36.96 5.31
CA PRO A 735 -20.59 -36.05 6.36
C PRO A 735 -21.30 -34.69 6.26
N LEU A 736 -21.67 -34.10 7.41
CA LEU A 736 -22.41 -32.82 7.45
C LEU A 736 -21.76 -31.74 6.59
N ARG A 737 -20.41 -31.62 6.64
CA ARG A 737 -19.63 -30.66 5.84
C ARG A 737 -19.92 -30.71 4.34
N ASP A 738 -20.19 -31.91 3.81
CA ASP A 738 -20.40 -32.12 2.37
C ASP A 738 -21.85 -31.75 1.97
N ARG A 739 -22.79 -31.74 2.94
CA ARG A 739 -24.21 -31.37 2.76
C ARG A 739 -24.48 -29.88 2.94
N LEU A 740 -23.67 -29.17 3.73
CA LEU A 740 -23.84 -27.73 4.01
C LEU A 740 -23.88 -26.83 2.75
N PRO A 741 -23.13 -27.10 1.66
CA PRO A 741 -23.27 -26.31 0.42
C PRO A 741 -24.70 -26.23 -0.14
N LEU A 742 -25.52 -27.27 0.03
CA LEU A 742 -26.93 -27.23 -0.40
C LEU A 742 -27.75 -26.22 0.40
N VAL A 743 -27.44 -26.06 1.70
CA VAL A 743 -28.06 -25.05 2.56
C VAL A 743 -27.66 -23.64 2.10
N GLU A 744 -26.40 -23.45 1.70
CA GLU A 744 -25.90 -22.17 1.18
C GLU A 744 -26.54 -21.79 -0.16
N ARG A 745 -26.81 -22.76 -1.05
CA ARG A 745 -27.57 -22.51 -2.30
C ARG A 745 -28.98 -22.00 -2.01
N LEU A 746 -29.70 -22.67 -1.09
CA LEU A 746 -31.04 -22.26 -0.67
C LEU A 746 -31.03 -20.88 0.00
N ALA A 747 -30.05 -20.63 0.87
CA ALA A 747 -29.87 -19.35 1.55
C ALA A 747 -29.74 -18.19 0.55
N THR A 748 -28.87 -18.37 -0.45
CA THR A 748 -28.62 -17.38 -1.49
C THR A 748 -29.86 -17.12 -2.32
N LEU A 749 -30.59 -18.17 -2.71
CA LEU A 749 -31.85 -18.02 -3.44
C LEU A 749 -32.88 -17.22 -2.64
N LEU A 750 -33.11 -17.59 -1.37
CA LEU A 750 -34.06 -16.91 -0.48
C LEU A 750 -33.69 -15.43 -0.28
N GLN A 751 -32.40 -15.09 -0.27
CA GLN A 751 -31.94 -13.71 -0.14
C GLN A 751 -32.29 -12.84 -1.36
N CYS A 752 -32.41 -13.43 -2.55
CA CYS A 752 -32.68 -12.73 -3.80
C CYS A 752 -34.17 -12.46 -4.08
N LEU A 753 -35.06 -12.96 -3.21
CA LEU A 753 -36.51 -12.78 -3.36
C LEU A 753 -36.92 -11.41 -2.80
N ASP A 754 -37.12 -10.44 -3.70
CA ASP A 754 -37.45 -9.05 -3.34
C ASP A 754 -38.87 -8.93 -2.73
N SER A 755 -39.88 -9.63 -3.27
CA SER A 755 -41.26 -9.62 -2.73
C SER A 755 -41.33 -10.37 -1.39
N GLN A 756 -41.97 -9.73 -0.39
CA GLN A 756 -42.25 -10.36 0.89
C GLN A 756 -43.18 -11.57 0.75
N ALA A 757 -44.20 -11.51 -0.11
CA ALA A 757 -45.15 -12.62 -0.29
C ALA A 757 -44.47 -13.84 -0.92
N VAL A 758 -43.68 -13.62 -1.97
CA VAL A 758 -42.93 -14.68 -2.68
C VAL A 758 -41.93 -15.35 -1.74
N ALA A 759 -41.20 -14.55 -0.97
CA ALA A 759 -40.22 -15.07 -0.03
C ALA A 759 -40.84 -15.79 1.17
N ALA A 760 -41.99 -15.31 1.68
CA ALA A 760 -42.71 -15.99 2.75
C ALA A 760 -43.19 -17.37 2.30
N GLU A 761 -43.69 -17.48 1.08
CA GLU A 761 -44.09 -18.76 0.49
C GLU A 761 -42.89 -19.68 0.23
N ALA A 762 -41.77 -19.15 -0.26
CA ALA A 762 -40.53 -19.91 -0.43
C ALA A 762 -39.97 -20.45 0.89
N LEU A 763 -40.02 -19.63 1.95
CA LEU A 763 -39.60 -20.03 3.29
C LEU A 763 -40.55 -21.09 3.87
N ARG A 764 -41.85 -20.94 3.68
CA ARG A 764 -42.85 -21.93 4.10
C ARG A 764 -42.59 -23.30 3.47
N ARG A 765 -42.26 -23.34 2.17
CA ARG A 765 -41.94 -24.58 1.44
C ARG A 765 -40.62 -25.22 1.88
N SER A 766 -39.63 -24.40 2.22
CA SER A 766 -38.30 -24.87 2.61
C SER A 766 -38.14 -25.19 4.10
N TRP A 767 -39.05 -24.69 4.96
CA TRP A 767 -38.97 -24.84 6.41
C TRP A 767 -38.82 -26.29 6.91
N PRO A 768 -39.59 -27.29 6.42
CA PRO A 768 -39.46 -28.67 6.92
C PRO A 768 -38.05 -29.25 6.71
N VAL A 769 -37.40 -28.87 5.60
CA VAL A 769 -36.05 -29.34 5.27
C VAL A 769 -35.00 -28.56 6.07
N LEU A 770 -35.20 -27.26 6.28
CA LEU A 770 -34.33 -26.43 7.13
C LEU A 770 -34.35 -26.88 8.59
N ASP A 771 -35.51 -27.29 9.10
CA ASP A 771 -35.66 -27.84 10.46
C ASP A 771 -34.92 -29.18 10.63
N ALA A 772 -35.03 -30.06 9.64
CA ALA A 772 -34.24 -31.29 9.58
C ALA A 772 -32.72 -31.00 9.50
N ALA A 773 -32.32 -29.97 8.75
CA ALA A 773 -30.94 -29.52 8.68
C ALA A 773 -30.42 -28.95 10.00
N PHE A 774 -31.25 -28.18 10.70
CA PHE A 774 -30.96 -27.64 12.02
C PHE A 774 -30.74 -28.77 13.02
N THR A 775 -31.65 -29.75 13.04
CA THR A 775 -31.57 -30.93 13.91
C THR A 775 -30.29 -31.73 13.66
N ALA A 776 -29.95 -31.95 12.39
CA ALA A 776 -28.72 -32.68 12.04
C ALA A 776 -27.43 -31.90 12.34
N ALA A 777 -27.52 -30.58 12.51
CA ALA A 777 -26.38 -29.71 12.81
C ALA A 777 -26.15 -29.48 14.32
N LEU A 778 -27.06 -29.88 15.20
CA LEU A 778 -27.02 -29.58 16.65
C LEU A 778 -25.69 -29.94 17.36
N GLY A 779 -24.94 -30.92 16.85
CA GLY A 779 -23.64 -31.33 17.38
C GLY A 779 -22.42 -30.65 16.74
N SER A 780 -22.61 -29.70 15.82
CA SER A 780 -21.55 -29.00 15.09
C SER A 780 -21.77 -27.50 15.11
N GLU A 781 -20.86 -26.76 15.76
CA GLU A 781 -20.91 -25.30 15.83
C GLU A 781 -20.86 -24.66 14.43
N GLU A 782 -19.96 -25.14 13.57
CA GLU A 782 -19.86 -24.70 12.16
C GLU A 782 -21.14 -24.99 11.36
N GLY A 783 -21.75 -26.17 11.58
CA GLY A 783 -23.00 -26.55 10.94
C GLY A 783 -24.17 -25.67 11.35
N LEU A 784 -24.34 -25.45 12.66
CA LEU A 784 -25.35 -24.55 13.21
C LEU A 784 -25.16 -23.13 12.72
N GLU A 785 -23.91 -22.63 12.69
CA GLU A 785 -23.63 -21.28 12.21
C GLU A 785 -24.06 -21.11 10.75
N ARG A 786 -23.71 -22.06 9.85
CA ARG A 786 -24.10 -21.98 8.43
C ARG A 786 -25.61 -22.04 8.22
N VAL A 787 -26.32 -22.93 8.91
CA VAL A 787 -27.79 -23.05 8.82
C VAL A 787 -28.48 -21.79 9.39
N CYS A 788 -28.02 -21.28 10.53
CA CYS A 788 -28.53 -20.02 11.11
C CYS A 788 -28.26 -18.82 10.22
N ARG A 789 -27.07 -18.74 9.59
CA ARG A 789 -26.69 -17.65 8.68
C ARG A 789 -27.62 -17.60 7.47
N ALA A 790 -28.08 -18.75 6.97
CA ALA A 790 -29.07 -18.83 5.89
C ALA A 790 -30.38 -18.12 6.25
N LEU A 791 -30.91 -18.39 7.46
CA LEU A 791 -32.12 -17.75 7.97
C LEU A 791 -31.92 -16.25 8.25
N ARG A 792 -30.78 -15.89 8.88
CA ARG A 792 -30.44 -14.50 9.21
C ARG A 792 -30.36 -13.60 7.98
N ARG A 793 -29.73 -14.07 6.90
CA ARG A 793 -29.57 -13.28 5.65
C ARG A 793 -30.92 -12.87 5.05
N ARG A 794 -31.96 -13.70 5.18
CA ARG A 794 -33.33 -13.35 4.77
C ARG A 794 -34.01 -12.39 5.75
N CYS A 795 -33.94 -12.63 7.06
CA CYS A 795 -34.56 -11.74 8.05
C CYS A 795 -34.00 -10.31 7.97
N GLN A 796 -32.72 -10.16 7.67
CA GLN A 796 -32.09 -8.85 7.47
C GLN A 796 -32.53 -8.14 6.17
N SER A 797 -32.84 -8.87 5.10
CA SER A 797 -33.37 -8.26 3.87
C SER A 797 -34.83 -7.83 4.01
N SER A 798 -35.64 -8.52 4.82
CA SER A 798 -37.01 -8.10 5.16
C SER A 798 -37.06 -6.84 6.05
N ALA A 799 -36.07 -6.60 6.91
CA ALA A 799 -36.02 -5.43 7.80
C ALA A 799 -35.61 -4.12 7.09
N ARG A 800 -34.92 -4.18 5.94
CA ARG A 800 -34.56 -3.00 5.12
C ARG A 800 -35.69 -2.50 4.21
N ALA A 801 -36.80 -3.23 4.15
CA ALA A 801 -38.01 -2.85 3.40
C ALA A 801 -39.04 -2.12 4.28
N PHE A 802 -38.67 -1.74 5.50
CA PHE A 802 -39.45 -0.94 6.45
C PHE A 802 -38.94 0.50 6.53
#